data_AF-V5GB74-F1
#
_entry.id   AF-V5GB74-F1
#
_cell.length_a   1.000
_cell.length_b   1.000
_cell.length_c   1.000
_cell.angle_alpha   90.00
_cell.angle_beta   90.00
_cell.angle_gamma   90.00
#
_symmetry.space_group_name_H-M   'P 1'
#
loop_
_entity.id
_entity.type
_entity.pdbx_description
1 polymer ?
#
loop_
_entity_poly.entity_id
_entity_poly.type
_entity_poly.pdbx_seq_one_letter_code
_entity_poly.pdbx_strand_id
1 'polypeptide(L)'
;MLVHQWTLDLPNLFLLSVLPIVAIGFVLYCVIDSYAADLSHIPGPFFARFTDLDGLYRKWRVSLHGDWLTPLHQKYGDIVRVGPRSVSVADPAAIRTIYNTKSRLEKSHRWEVFSPAGINQPYGSMRDMAEHGMHRRQVAGAYATSSLYRYEPMVDRNIENLLEGLEKQRISGNWKVDIARWAYFYAYDLIGYVTFGKPIGFLHQGRDVHYLITTQIAMLYYFRTIVQLPMLRWFGINNPLLSYINRRFAFFKYAEGQVNHRFKEEGNWIDHSERNDMLSYFLAAREKQPDLMTREEVTTNCFVNMAAGSLSQSKVLEEILRFLVRTPEAQERLYTEIKSCDAGGAISNRRAQAIPYLNGVVREGLRLHHSGFGMIIGRNTPVGGLALPNGVHLPEGVEVGMDPRVLGTREETYHDEPYEFRPERWLPFEGESDESHASRVSTMDQVDLSFGYGASACIGKHVALMSIHKLLANLVYKYKLVSTDQSGSDDDYSKLLPHSFFWGHLQIVGKVMGMYPSDANPQYLPLFLLKEYPDYCTEGGIYIDTWPISYPMLAVFHPDMMAQFTQKSSLAKHELLYHEFMPLTQCQDLINSEGQQWKTWRSILNPGFSLKNILSLVPLMVEEVQVFRTRLDQLARTGETAALLEMGSKLAFDVVGRVALDIRIDGQNRPNRLYRTLLESISLLIVDAAPRTLWKKTLNIRRPFILWNNNRKIRNYLSPIINSHLQTREHNKGVKTVTGLAIEAYPKLNPVTSKQVDSKFIDILIAQLKIFFIAGTDTTAATISFMYELLHSNPEKLRKLRAEHEEILGDKDTLSARIIAHPNLLNQLPYTTAVIKETLRLFPPVGSVREGNKDFFLINPETGARLPTDGWMLFSCSMAEQRHEAFFPRPHDFIPERWFAGENEEFYVRKNTFRPFELGPRNCIGQELVQMELRIVLALTIREFDIVPMLAKDGLKLFGQVSYQRPFMDELAASPKEGMPITVKYYEDGHLTQ
;
A
#
# COMPACT_ATOMS: atom_id res chain seq x y z
N MET A 1 15.18 -20.55 -40.97
CA MET A 1 16.46 -21.16 -40.55
C MET A 1 16.29 -21.66 -39.12
N LEU A 2 15.89 -22.92 -38.99
CA LEU A 2 15.81 -23.65 -37.72
C LEU A 2 17.22 -24.06 -37.32
N VAL A 3 17.54 -23.87 -36.03
CA VAL A 3 18.64 -24.45 -35.22
C VAL A 3 19.28 -23.31 -34.39
N HIS A 4 18.71 -23.02 -33.23
CA HIS A 4 19.53 -22.67 -32.07
C HIS A 4 19.04 -23.44 -30.84
N GLN A 5 19.75 -24.55 -30.66
CA GLN A 5 19.88 -25.44 -29.54
C GLN A 5 19.44 -24.90 -28.17
N TRP A 6 18.57 -25.70 -27.57
CA TRP A 6 18.41 -25.89 -26.14
C TRP A 6 19.75 -26.27 -25.49
N THR A 7 20.52 -25.29 -25.04
CA THR A 7 21.54 -25.52 -24.01
C THR A 7 20.84 -25.50 -22.66
N LEU A 8 20.39 -26.66 -22.20
CA LEU A 8 20.10 -26.86 -20.78
C LEU A 8 21.43 -26.69 -20.04
N ASP A 9 21.63 -25.52 -19.44
CA ASP A 9 22.80 -25.18 -18.64
C ASP A 9 23.06 -26.26 -17.58
N LEU A 10 24.26 -26.86 -17.59
CA LEU A 10 24.80 -27.78 -16.57
C LEU A 10 24.46 -27.43 -15.09
N PRO A 11 24.38 -26.16 -14.65
CA PRO A 11 23.89 -25.82 -13.30
C PRO A 11 22.45 -26.28 -13.00
N ASN A 12 21.57 -26.45 -14.00
CA ASN A 12 20.20 -26.93 -13.79
C ASN A 12 20.16 -28.41 -13.42
N LEU A 13 21.04 -29.25 -13.97
CA LEU A 13 21.15 -30.67 -13.63
C LEU A 13 21.75 -30.91 -12.23
N PHE A 14 22.65 -30.03 -11.79
CA PHE A 14 23.20 -30.07 -10.43
C PHE A 14 22.16 -29.61 -9.39
N LEU A 15 21.40 -28.55 -9.67
CA LEU A 15 20.29 -28.11 -8.82
C LEU A 15 19.15 -29.14 -8.74
N LEU A 16 18.84 -29.81 -9.86
CA LEU A 16 17.81 -30.87 -9.91
C LEU A 16 18.20 -32.14 -9.12
N SER A 17 19.50 -32.43 -8.92
CA SER A 17 19.95 -33.59 -8.13
C SER A 17 20.23 -33.25 -6.66
N VAL A 18 20.64 -32.02 -6.35
CA VAL A 18 20.91 -31.58 -4.96
C VAL A 18 19.61 -31.31 -4.19
N LEU A 19 18.58 -30.73 -4.81
CA LEU A 19 17.32 -30.40 -4.13
C LEU A 19 16.61 -31.64 -3.52
N PRO A 20 16.49 -32.79 -4.21
CA PRO A 20 15.92 -34.00 -3.62
C PRO A 20 16.76 -34.54 -2.45
N ILE A 21 18.09 -34.51 -2.54
CA ILE A 21 18.98 -34.98 -1.47
C ILE A 21 18.83 -34.11 -0.22
N VAL A 22 18.80 -32.79 -0.39
CA VAL A 22 18.57 -31.83 0.70
C VAL A 22 17.18 -32.03 1.30
N ALA A 23 16.15 -32.23 0.47
CA ALA A 23 14.79 -32.50 0.94
C ALA A 23 14.70 -33.81 1.75
N ILE A 24 15.32 -34.89 1.26
CA ILE A 24 15.37 -36.18 1.98
C ILE A 24 16.14 -36.02 3.29
N GLY A 25 17.30 -35.36 3.27
CA GLY A 25 18.09 -35.08 4.48
C GLY A 25 17.32 -34.26 5.52
N PHE A 26 16.56 -33.25 5.07
CA PHE A 26 15.69 -32.46 5.95
C PHE A 26 14.54 -33.28 6.54
N VAL A 27 13.89 -34.13 5.76
CA VAL A 27 12.83 -35.03 6.24
C VAL A 27 13.40 -36.03 7.27
N LEU A 28 14.56 -36.62 7.00
CA LEU A 28 15.23 -37.51 7.95
C LEU A 28 15.58 -36.78 9.25
N TYR A 29 16.10 -35.55 9.17
CA TYR A 29 16.36 -34.71 10.34
C TYR A 29 15.07 -34.46 11.14
N CYS A 30 13.96 -34.09 10.50
CA CYS A 30 12.68 -33.85 11.17
C CYS A 30 12.16 -35.11 11.89
N VAL A 31 12.31 -36.29 11.28
CA VAL A 31 11.92 -37.57 11.88
C VAL A 31 12.80 -37.90 13.07
N ILE A 32 14.13 -37.81 12.92
CA ILE A 32 15.10 -38.08 13.98
C ILE A 32 14.89 -37.13 15.16
N ASP A 33 14.75 -35.82 14.92
CA ASP A 33 14.49 -34.82 15.97
C ASP A 33 13.19 -35.11 16.72
N SER A 34 12.12 -35.48 16.00
CA SER A 34 10.85 -35.86 16.62
C SER A 34 10.95 -37.09 17.52
N TYR A 35 11.72 -38.12 17.13
CA TYR A 35 11.94 -39.30 17.98
C TYR A 35 12.83 -38.95 19.18
N ALA A 36 13.88 -38.16 18.97
CA ALA A 36 14.78 -37.69 20.02
C ALA A 36 14.12 -36.71 21.01
N ALA A 37 12.93 -36.19 20.70
CA ALA A 37 12.14 -35.36 21.60
C ALA A 37 11.41 -36.16 22.69
N ASP A 38 11.20 -37.46 22.50
CA ASP A 38 10.47 -38.35 23.42
C ASP A 38 9.05 -37.86 23.81
N LEU A 39 8.36 -37.25 22.84
CA LEU A 39 6.99 -36.71 22.98
C LEU A 39 5.96 -37.51 22.16
N SER A 40 6.21 -38.80 21.91
CA SER A 40 5.32 -39.67 21.11
C SER A 40 3.99 -39.97 21.79
N HIS A 41 3.99 -39.96 23.13
CA HIS A 41 2.82 -40.20 23.99
C HIS A 41 1.88 -38.99 24.08
N ILE A 42 2.30 -37.80 23.66
CA ILE A 42 1.49 -36.58 23.69
C ILE A 42 0.67 -36.45 22.40
N PRO A 43 -0.67 -36.30 22.48
CA PRO A 43 -1.52 -36.16 21.31
C PRO A 43 -1.31 -34.79 20.62
N GLY A 44 -1.63 -34.71 19.33
CA GLY A 44 -1.51 -33.48 18.56
C GLY A 44 -1.58 -33.72 17.04
N PRO A 45 -1.59 -32.65 16.23
CA PRO A 45 -1.59 -32.76 14.78
C PRO A 45 -0.41 -33.58 14.25
N PHE A 46 -0.64 -34.37 13.19
CA PHE A 46 0.39 -35.26 12.65
C PHE A 46 1.65 -34.51 12.21
N PHE A 47 1.51 -33.41 11.45
CA PHE A 47 2.65 -32.64 10.95
C PHE A 47 3.37 -31.85 12.05
N ALA A 48 2.67 -31.41 13.10
CA ALA A 48 3.27 -30.72 14.24
C ALA A 48 4.31 -31.58 14.97
N ARG A 49 4.21 -32.91 14.88
CA ARG A 49 5.20 -33.82 15.49
C ARG A 49 6.58 -33.69 14.86
N PHE A 50 6.64 -33.37 13.56
CA PHE A 50 7.88 -33.41 12.78
C PHE A 50 8.41 -32.03 12.44
N THR A 51 7.57 -30.99 12.41
CA THR A 51 8.02 -29.66 12.02
C THR A 51 7.18 -28.54 12.64
N ASP A 52 7.83 -27.42 12.95
CA ASP A 52 7.17 -26.16 13.35
C ASP A 52 6.43 -25.47 12.18
N LEU A 53 6.57 -25.98 10.94
CA LEU A 53 5.83 -25.48 9.78
C LEU A 53 4.32 -25.67 9.90
N ASP A 54 3.84 -26.66 10.65
CA ASP A 54 2.40 -26.84 10.90
C ASP A 54 1.84 -25.68 11.75
N GLY A 55 2.56 -25.27 12.80
CA GLY A 55 2.23 -24.09 13.60
C GLY A 55 2.25 -22.80 12.78
N LEU A 56 3.25 -22.65 11.89
CA LEU A 56 3.30 -21.53 10.95
C LEU A 56 2.11 -21.53 9.97
N TYR A 57 1.79 -22.68 9.37
CA TYR A 57 0.68 -22.84 8.43
C TYR A 57 -0.66 -22.50 9.08
N ARG A 58 -0.91 -23.02 10.29
CA ARG A 58 -2.15 -22.75 11.04
C ARG A 58 -2.29 -21.28 11.39
N LYS A 59 -1.20 -20.64 11.83
CA LYS A 59 -1.18 -19.20 12.06
C LYS A 59 -1.34 -18.41 10.77
N TRP A 60 -0.79 -18.85 9.64
CA TRP A 60 -0.99 -18.15 8.38
C TRP A 60 -2.45 -18.26 7.88
N ARG A 61 -3.12 -19.40 8.13
CA ARG A 61 -4.52 -19.67 7.78
C ARG A 61 -5.55 -18.83 8.53
N VAL A 62 -5.23 -18.43 9.75
CA VAL A 62 -6.11 -17.60 10.57
C VAL A 62 -5.68 -16.15 10.48
N SER A 63 -6.61 -15.19 10.54
CA SER A 63 -6.27 -13.76 10.57
C SER A 63 -5.41 -13.43 11.80
N LEU A 64 -4.92 -12.19 11.93
CA LEU A 64 -4.22 -11.73 13.14
C LEU A 64 -4.96 -12.12 14.45
N HIS A 65 -6.29 -12.22 14.40
CA HIS A 65 -7.19 -12.47 15.54
C HIS A 65 -7.79 -13.88 15.58
N GLY A 66 -7.49 -14.75 14.61
CA GLY A 66 -8.15 -16.05 14.53
C GLY A 66 -7.56 -17.09 15.47
N ASP A 67 -8.45 -17.94 16.00
CA ASP A 67 -8.10 -19.00 16.95
C ASP A 67 -7.59 -20.24 16.21
N TRP A 68 -6.45 -20.77 16.65
CA TRP A 68 -5.92 -22.02 16.12
C TRP A 68 -5.57 -23.03 17.20
N LEU A 69 -5.50 -22.62 18.48
CA LEU A 69 -5.15 -23.50 19.61
C LEU A 69 -6.38 -24.06 20.30
N THR A 70 -7.46 -23.27 20.46
CA THR A 70 -8.68 -23.76 21.11
C THR A 70 -9.29 -24.96 20.39
N PRO A 71 -9.40 -24.98 19.03
CA PRO A 71 -9.89 -26.18 18.32
C PRO A 71 -8.98 -27.40 18.49
N LEU A 72 -7.68 -27.20 18.73
CA LEU A 72 -6.76 -28.30 18.99
C LEU A 72 -6.95 -28.87 20.39
N HIS A 73 -7.12 -28.02 21.40
CA HIS A 73 -7.41 -28.44 22.76
C HIS A 73 -8.79 -29.11 22.87
N GLN A 74 -9.81 -28.63 22.15
CA GLN A 74 -11.11 -29.31 22.05
C GLN A 74 -11.00 -30.72 21.47
N LYS A 75 -10.08 -30.94 20.51
CA LYS A 75 -9.90 -32.23 19.84
C LYS A 75 -9.00 -33.21 20.59
N TYR A 76 -7.90 -32.72 21.16
CA TYR A 76 -6.82 -33.54 21.70
C TYR A 76 -6.71 -33.51 23.24
N GLY A 77 -7.48 -32.64 23.90
CA GLY A 77 -7.51 -32.50 25.36
C GLY A 77 -6.56 -31.42 25.90
N ASP A 78 -6.24 -31.50 27.19
CA ASP A 78 -5.54 -30.44 27.91
C ASP A 78 -4.04 -30.34 27.60
N ILE A 79 -3.43 -31.38 27.03
CA ILE A 79 -2.01 -31.38 26.65
C ILE A 79 -1.90 -31.73 25.17
N VAL A 80 -1.38 -30.78 24.39
CA VAL A 80 -1.30 -30.92 22.93
C VAL A 80 0.11 -30.62 22.44
N ARG A 81 0.69 -31.53 21.65
CA ARG A 81 1.95 -31.32 20.95
C ARG A 81 1.71 -30.43 19.72
N VAL A 82 2.31 -29.25 19.72
CA VAL A 82 2.14 -28.19 18.71
C VAL A 82 3.42 -27.91 17.90
N GLY A 83 4.51 -28.60 18.21
CA GLY A 83 5.75 -28.61 17.45
C GLY A 83 6.62 -29.83 17.83
N PRO A 84 7.79 -30.03 17.18
CA PRO A 84 8.65 -31.19 17.43
C PRO A 84 9.06 -31.30 18.89
N ARG A 85 9.39 -30.16 19.51
CA ARG A 85 9.76 -30.00 20.93
C ARG A 85 8.92 -28.92 21.62
N SER A 86 7.63 -28.77 21.23
CA SER A 86 6.74 -27.73 21.74
C SER A 86 5.38 -28.28 22.13
N VAL A 87 4.94 -28.01 23.37
CA VAL A 87 3.74 -28.54 23.99
C VAL A 87 2.88 -27.38 24.54
N SER A 88 1.63 -27.35 24.11
CA SER A 88 0.60 -26.45 24.63
C SER A 88 -0.17 -27.16 25.75
N VAL A 89 -0.34 -26.47 26.88
CA VAL A 89 -1.06 -26.98 28.06
C VAL A 89 -2.24 -26.07 28.37
N ALA A 90 -3.39 -26.66 28.67
CA ALA A 90 -4.63 -25.98 29.04
C ALA A 90 -5.19 -26.44 30.39
N ASP A 91 -4.44 -27.25 31.16
CA ASP A 91 -4.79 -27.69 32.53
C ASP A 91 -4.54 -26.55 33.55
N PRO A 92 -5.59 -26.00 34.20
CA PRO A 92 -5.45 -24.97 35.23
C PRO A 92 -4.46 -25.31 36.36
N ALA A 93 -4.38 -26.58 36.76
CA ALA A 93 -3.48 -27.00 37.84
C ALA A 93 -2.00 -26.80 37.47
N ALA A 94 -1.68 -26.85 36.16
CA ALA A 94 -0.32 -26.71 35.66
C ALA A 94 0.21 -25.26 35.67
N ILE A 95 -0.65 -24.24 35.84
CA ILE A 95 -0.26 -22.82 35.85
C ILE A 95 0.84 -22.57 36.88
N ARG A 96 0.65 -23.08 38.11
CA ARG A 96 1.62 -22.90 39.21
C ARG A 96 2.87 -23.75 39.05
N THR A 97 2.84 -24.79 38.22
CA THR A 97 4.00 -25.61 37.89
C THR A 97 4.86 -24.93 36.82
N ILE A 98 4.23 -24.37 35.79
CA ILE A 98 4.91 -23.76 34.64
C ILE A 98 5.37 -22.32 34.93
N TYR A 99 4.56 -21.53 35.63
CA TYR A 99 4.79 -20.09 35.82
C TYR A 99 5.15 -19.67 37.25
N ASN A 100 5.53 -20.63 38.11
CA ASN A 100 5.84 -20.37 39.51
C ASN A 100 6.88 -19.25 39.73
N THR A 101 6.76 -18.53 40.84
CA THR A 101 7.77 -17.58 41.32
C THR A 101 9.03 -18.27 41.86
N LYS A 102 8.90 -19.52 42.36
CA LYS A 102 9.99 -20.29 43.00
C LYS A 102 10.80 -21.16 42.02
N SER A 103 10.15 -21.94 41.16
CA SER A 103 10.82 -22.71 40.08
C SER A 103 10.90 -21.85 38.82
N ARG A 104 12.00 -21.12 38.67
CA ARG A 104 12.20 -20.18 37.56
C ARG A 104 12.59 -20.92 36.28
N LEU A 105 11.61 -21.58 35.64
CA LEU A 105 11.80 -22.10 34.29
C LEU A 105 12.24 -20.95 33.37
N GLU A 106 13.23 -21.21 32.52
CA GLU A 106 13.71 -20.22 31.56
C GLU A 106 12.62 -19.89 30.54
N LYS A 107 12.63 -18.65 30.04
CA LYS A 107 11.81 -18.33 28.86
C LYS A 107 12.30 -19.13 27.66
N SER A 108 11.36 -19.57 26.84
CA SER A 108 11.65 -20.27 25.59
C SER A 108 12.62 -19.49 24.69
N HIS A 109 13.43 -20.22 23.93
CA HIS A 109 14.33 -19.67 22.91
C HIS A 109 13.58 -18.81 21.87
N ARG A 110 12.26 -19.05 21.70
CA ARG A 110 11.38 -18.27 20.83
C ARG A 110 11.28 -16.79 21.22
N TRP A 111 11.53 -16.43 22.48
CA TRP A 111 11.54 -15.03 22.92
C TRP A 111 12.72 -14.20 22.39
N GLU A 112 13.79 -14.85 21.93
CA GLU A 112 14.97 -14.15 21.40
C GLU A 112 14.71 -13.41 20.09
N VAL A 113 13.61 -13.72 19.38
CA VAL A 113 13.20 -13.00 18.17
C VAL A 113 12.83 -11.54 18.45
N PHE A 114 12.52 -11.20 19.71
CA PHE A 114 12.26 -9.84 20.18
C PHE A 114 13.54 -9.10 20.60
N SER A 115 14.71 -9.69 20.35
CA SER A 115 16.03 -9.11 20.62
C SER A 115 16.75 -8.83 19.29
N PRO A 116 16.39 -7.74 18.57
CA PRO A 116 17.01 -7.39 17.30
C PRO A 116 18.51 -7.07 17.44
N ALA A 117 19.30 -7.41 16.41
CA ALA A 117 20.73 -7.14 16.40
C ALA A 117 21.06 -5.64 16.52
N GLY A 118 21.93 -5.28 17.47
CA GLY A 118 22.40 -3.92 17.68
C GLY A 118 21.56 -3.06 18.63
N ILE A 119 20.64 -3.67 19.38
CA ILE A 119 19.96 -3.08 20.55
C ILE A 119 20.19 -4.05 21.71
N ASN A 120 20.42 -3.53 22.93
CA ASN A 120 20.45 -4.35 24.13
C ASN A 120 19.19 -5.22 24.25
N GLN A 121 19.34 -6.46 24.72
CA GLN A 121 18.21 -7.36 24.90
C GLN A 121 17.21 -6.76 25.90
N PRO A 122 15.95 -6.49 25.50
CA PRO A 122 14.94 -6.05 26.44
C PRO A 122 14.77 -7.05 27.59
N TYR A 123 14.62 -6.57 28.83
CA TYR A 123 14.36 -7.48 29.95
C TYR A 123 13.14 -8.37 29.71
N GLY A 124 12.11 -7.88 29.00
CA GLY A 124 10.92 -8.65 28.63
C GLY A 124 11.24 -9.92 27.81
N SER A 125 12.32 -9.92 27.02
CA SER A 125 12.78 -11.08 26.23
C SER A 125 14.00 -11.79 26.82
N MET A 126 14.59 -11.30 27.93
CA MET A 126 15.66 -11.99 28.66
C MET A 126 15.19 -13.37 29.12
N ARG A 127 16.00 -14.39 28.79
CA ARG A 127 15.74 -15.79 29.10
C ARG A 127 16.22 -16.18 30.49
N ASP A 128 17.40 -15.69 30.86
CA ASP A 128 17.95 -15.86 32.20
C ASP A 128 17.06 -15.10 33.21
N MET A 129 16.51 -15.86 34.16
CA MET A 129 15.55 -15.32 35.11
C MET A 129 16.20 -14.56 36.28
N ALA A 130 17.50 -14.72 36.51
CA ALA A 130 18.28 -13.89 37.44
C ALA A 130 18.58 -12.52 36.82
N GLU A 131 19.06 -12.51 35.58
CA GLU A 131 19.36 -11.28 34.82
C GLU A 131 18.09 -10.46 34.57
N HIS A 132 17.01 -11.13 34.12
CA HIS A 132 15.67 -10.54 34.04
C HIS A 132 15.24 -9.87 35.35
N GLY A 133 15.45 -10.55 36.48
CA GLY A 133 15.10 -10.03 37.81
C GLY A 133 15.95 -8.84 38.23
N MET A 134 17.21 -8.76 37.80
CA MET A 134 18.08 -7.61 38.03
C MET A 134 17.62 -6.38 37.25
N HIS A 135 17.41 -6.51 35.93
CA HIS A 135 16.96 -5.39 35.08
C HIS A 135 15.54 -4.92 35.45
N ARG A 136 14.60 -5.86 35.67
CA ARG A 136 13.22 -5.53 36.06
C ARG A 136 13.16 -4.70 37.34
N ARG A 137 14.01 -4.99 38.33
CA ARG A 137 14.04 -4.25 39.61
C ARG A 137 14.40 -2.77 39.42
N GLN A 138 15.24 -2.43 38.43
CA GLN A 138 15.64 -1.04 38.18
C GLN A 138 14.48 -0.17 37.68
N VAL A 139 13.59 -0.75 36.87
CA VAL A 139 12.49 -0.03 36.24
C VAL A 139 11.15 -0.20 36.94
N ALA A 140 11.02 -1.19 37.85
CA ALA A 140 9.76 -1.52 38.52
C ALA A 140 9.10 -0.35 39.26
N GLY A 141 9.90 0.59 39.81
CA GLY A 141 9.38 1.78 40.48
C GLY A 141 8.50 2.65 39.57
N ALA A 142 8.80 2.71 38.27
CA ALA A 142 8.00 3.47 37.30
C ALA A 142 6.61 2.85 37.05
N TYR A 143 6.42 1.56 37.38
CA TYR A 143 5.16 0.84 37.15
C TYR A 143 4.41 0.48 38.44
N ALA A 144 4.95 0.88 39.60
CA ALA A 144 4.34 0.64 40.89
C ALA A 144 2.98 1.35 41.01
N THR A 145 2.07 0.79 41.80
CA THR A 145 0.74 1.37 42.05
C THR A 145 0.82 2.78 42.62
N SER A 146 1.85 3.09 43.41
CA SER A 146 2.12 4.43 43.95
C SER A 146 2.47 5.46 42.87
N SER A 147 3.05 5.05 41.75
CA SER A 147 3.41 5.92 40.63
C SER A 147 2.20 6.28 39.76
N LEU A 148 1.10 5.51 39.83
CA LEU A 148 -0.11 5.78 39.04
C LEU A 148 -0.73 7.15 39.32
N TYR A 149 -0.68 7.62 40.58
CA TYR A 149 -1.16 8.96 40.95
C TYR A 149 -0.46 10.07 40.17
N ARG A 150 0.81 9.86 39.78
CA ARG A 150 1.59 10.81 38.99
C ARG A 150 1.19 10.83 37.52
N TYR A 151 0.74 9.70 36.99
CA TYR A 151 0.33 9.55 35.59
C TYR A 151 -1.15 9.87 35.37
N GLU A 152 -1.97 9.78 36.41
CA GLU A 152 -3.40 10.01 36.34
C GLU A 152 -3.78 11.36 35.68
N PRO A 153 -3.14 12.50 36.02
CA PRO A 153 -3.42 13.77 35.33
C PRO A 153 -3.05 13.76 33.84
N MET A 154 -2.04 12.98 33.45
CA MET A 154 -1.68 12.81 32.03
C MET A 154 -2.74 11.98 31.30
N VAL A 155 -3.28 10.95 31.96
CA VAL A 155 -4.42 10.16 31.44
C VAL A 155 -5.63 11.05 31.24
N ASP A 156 -5.98 11.88 32.22
CA ASP A 156 -7.12 12.82 32.15
C ASP A 156 -7.00 13.76 30.97
N ARG A 157 -5.86 14.45 30.84
CA ARG A 157 -5.61 15.35 29.72
C ARG A 157 -5.64 14.63 28.37
N ASN A 158 -5.18 13.38 28.31
CA ASN A 158 -5.21 12.61 27.08
C ASN A 158 -6.63 12.17 26.71
N ILE A 159 -7.49 11.89 27.70
CA ILE A 159 -8.92 11.64 27.50
C ILE A 159 -9.60 12.92 26.99
N GLU A 160 -9.32 14.08 27.60
CA GLU A 160 -9.83 15.38 27.14
C GLU A 160 -9.46 15.63 25.66
N ASN A 161 -8.19 15.45 25.31
CA ASN A 161 -7.71 15.60 23.93
C ASN A 161 -8.46 14.67 22.95
N LEU A 162 -8.76 13.43 23.36
CA LEU A 162 -9.54 12.50 22.56
C LEU A 162 -10.98 13.01 22.39
N LEU A 163 -11.64 13.41 23.48
CA LEU A 163 -13.02 13.89 23.44
C LEU A 163 -13.15 15.18 22.62
N GLU A 164 -12.16 16.08 22.68
CA GLU A 164 -12.05 17.27 21.83
C GLU A 164 -11.84 16.89 20.36
N GLY A 165 -10.96 15.92 20.09
CA GLY A 165 -10.72 15.41 18.74
C GLY A 165 -11.99 14.84 18.11
N LEU A 166 -12.77 14.06 18.87
CA LEU A 166 -14.07 13.55 18.44
C LEU A 166 -15.09 14.66 18.25
N GLU A 167 -15.18 15.63 19.17
CA GLU A 167 -16.11 16.75 19.05
C GLU A 167 -15.83 17.62 17.82
N LYS A 168 -14.55 17.80 17.46
CA LYS A 168 -14.16 18.48 16.21
C LYS A 168 -14.68 17.73 14.97
N GLN A 169 -14.68 16.40 14.98
CA GLN A 169 -15.27 15.59 13.90
C GLN A 169 -16.80 15.71 13.85
N ARG A 170 -17.45 15.86 15.02
CA ARG A 170 -18.89 16.13 15.11
C ARG A 170 -19.25 17.46 14.45
N ILE A 171 -18.54 18.52 14.83
CA ILE A 171 -18.79 19.89 14.38
C ILE A 171 -18.51 20.04 12.88
N SER A 172 -17.52 19.33 12.34
CA SER A 172 -17.19 19.37 10.91
C SER A 172 -18.22 18.70 9.99
N GLY A 173 -19.29 18.11 10.55
CA GLY A 173 -20.35 17.43 9.80
C GLY A 173 -20.01 15.98 9.40
N ASN A 174 -18.85 15.46 9.81
CA ASN A 174 -18.41 14.09 9.54
C ASN A 174 -18.57 13.20 10.79
N TRP A 175 -19.81 13.03 11.27
CA TRP A 175 -20.10 12.28 12.51
C TRP A 175 -20.08 10.75 12.35
N LYS A 176 -19.25 10.24 11.43
CA LYS A 176 -18.89 8.83 11.31
C LYS A 176 -17.40 8.72 11.59
N VAL A 177 -17.04 8.03 12.66
CA VAL A 177 -15.64 7.91 13.11
C VAL A 177 -15.28 6.45 13.29
N ASP A 178 -14.12 6.05 12.79
CA ASP A 178 -13.51 4.78 13.19
C ASP A 178 -12.98 4.90 14.62
N ILE A 179 -13.80 4.51 15.59
CA ILE A 179 -13.46 4.60 17.00
C ILE A 179 -12.26 3.72 17.38
N ALA A 180 -12.03 2.61 16.68
CA ALA A 180 -10.85 1.79 16.88
C ALA A 180 -9.58 2.56 16.53
N ARG A 181 -9.58 3.30 15.41
CA ARG A 181 -8.46 4.19 15.03
C ARG A 181 -8.18 5.24 16.11
N TRP A 182 -9.23 5.81 16.69
CA TRP A 182 -9.09 6.79 17.76
C TRP A 182 -8.59 6.18 19.07
N ALA A 183 -8.94 4.92 19.36
CA ALA A 183 -8.34 4.16 20.47
C ALA A 183 -6.84 3.93 20.26
N TYR A 184 -6.39 3.68 19.02
CA TYR A 184 -4.97 3.65 18.67
C TYR A 184 -4.30 5.00 18.94
N PHE A 185 -4.86 6.09 18.42
CA PHE A 185 -4.30 7.42 18.65
C PHE A 185 -4.20 7.76 20.14
N TYR A 186 -5.23 7.42 20.90
CA TYR A 186 -5.26 7.60 22.34
C TYR A 186 -4.13 6.84 23.04
N ALA A 187 -3.99 5.54 22.79
CA ALA A 187 -3.00 4.72 23.48
C ALA A 187 -1.56 5.12 23.14
N TYR A 188 -1.28 5.47 21.88
CA TYR A 188 0.04 5.94 21.46
C TYR A 188 0.40 7.28 22.10
N ASP A 189 -0.53 8.24 22.09
CA ASP A 189 -0.31 9.52 22.75
C ASP A 189 -0.17 9.36 24.26
N LEU A 190 -0.97 8.50 24.88
CA LEU A 190 -0.90 8.27 26.31
C LEU A 190 0.46 7.71 26.73
N ILE A 191 0.92 6.65 26.04
CA ILE A 191 2.20 6.03 26.39
C ILE A 191 3.35 6.98 26.08
N GLY A 192 3.29 7.76 25.00
CA GLY A 192 4.23 8.85 24.76
C GLY A 192 4.24 9.87 25.91
N TYR A 193 3.06 10.27 26.38
CA TYR A 193 2.89 11.23 27.47
C TYR A 193 3.48 10.70 28.78
N VAL A 194 3.11 9.50 29.19
CA VAL A 194 3.61 8.87 30.42
C VAL A 194 5.11 8.57 30.33
N THR A 195 5.64 8.27 29.14
CA THR A 195 7.08 7.98 28.96
C THR A 195 7.94 9.22 28.96
N PHE A 196 7.55 10.27 28.21
CA PHE A 196 8.40 11.43 27.92
C PHE A 196 7.91 12.75 28.50
N GLY A 197 6.77 12.74 29.19
CA GLY A 197 6.12 13.93 29.74
C GLY A 197 5.38 14.78 28.70
N LYS A 198 5.23 14.30 27.46
CA LYS A 198 4.47 14.97 26.39
C LYS A 198 3.86 13.96 25.39
N PRO A 199 2.67 14.24 24.83
CA PRO A 199 2.06 13.39 23.82
C PRO A 199 2.86 13.41 22.50
N ILE A 200 2.68 12.39 21.66
CA ILE A 200 3.38 12.27 20.37
C ILE A 200 2.68 13.15 19.31
N GLY A 201 1.36 13.32 19.43
CA GLY A 201 0.52 14.20 18.62
C GLY A 201 -0.49 13.47 17.72
N PHE A 202 -0.80 12.19 17.98
CA PHE A 202 -1.77 11.42 17.19
C PHE A 202 -3.19 11.98 17.29
N LEU A 203 -3.68 12.25 18.49
CA LEU A 203 -5.04 12.76 18.73
C LEU A 203 -5.24 14.16 18.12
N HIS A 204 -4.20 15.01 18.20
CA HIS A 204 -4.26 16.35 17.62
C HIS A 204 -4.25 16.32 16.07
N GLN A 205 -3.48 15.41 15.47
CA GLN A 205 -3.33 15.36 14.01
C GLN A 205 -4.34 14.43 13.32
N GLY A 206 -5.01 13.54 14.06
CA GLY A 206 -6.01 12.60 13.51
C GLY A 206 -5.44 11.59 12.50
N ARG A 207 -4.12 11.32 12.55
CA ARG A 207 -3.42 10.46 11.58
C ARG A 207 -2.25 9.71 12.23
N ASP A 208 -1.71 8.72 11.54
CA ASP A 208 -0.49 8.02 11.98
C ASP A 208 0.72 8.99 11.91
N VAL A 209 1.27 9.33 13.08
CA VAL A 209 2.40 10.25 13.23
C VAL A 209 3.70 9.45 13.18
N HIS A 210 4.65 9.89 12.35
CA HIS A 210 5.94 9.22 12.10
C HIS A 210 5.84 7.77 11.60
N TYR A 211 4.69 7.36 11.05
CA TYR A 211 4.42 5.99 10.60
C TYR A 211 4.58 4.93 11.71
N LEU A 212 4.43 5.31 12.98
CA LEU A 212 4.68 4.38 14.10
C LEU A 212 3.64 3.26 14.12
N ILE A 213 2.35 3.55 13.90
CA ILE A 213 1.31 2.50 13.90
C ILE A 213 1.57 1.53 12.74
N THR A 214 1.77 2.06 11.54
CA THR A 214 2.02 1.27 10.32
C THR A 214 3.25 0.38 10.48
N THR A 215 4.36 0.95 10.97
CA THR A 215 5.60 0.19 11.20
C THR A 215 5.41 -0.90 12.25
N GLN A 216 4.64 -0.63 13.31
CA GLN A 216 4.43 -1.62 14.37
C GLN A 216 3.55 -2.80 13.92
N ILE A 217 2.51 -2.53 13.14
CA ILE A 217 1.67 -3.58 12.55
C ILE A 217 2.51 -4.47 11.61
N ALA A 218 3.35 -3.88 10.76
CA ALA A 218 4.27 -4.64 9.91
C ALA A 218 5.24 -5.51 10.74
N MET A 219 5.76 -4.99 11.85
CA MET A 219 6.58 -5.77 12.79
C MET A 219 5.82 -6.95 13.42
N LEU A 220 4.53 -6.78 13.76
CA LEU A 220 3.73 -7.89 14.27
C LEU A 220 3.60 -9.03 13.26
N TYR A 221 3.31 -8.73 11.99
CA TYR A 221 3.23 -9.74 10.94
C TYR A 221 4.58 -10.45 10.72
N TYR A 222 5.68 -9.69 10.80
CA TYR A 222 7.03 -10.25 10.76
C TYR A 222 7.31 -11.20 11.94
N PHE A 223 7.04 -10.77 13.18
CA PHE A 223 7.25 -11.60 14.37
C PHE A 223 6.35 -12.83 14.38
N ARG A 224 5.09 -12.72 13.94
CA ARG A 224 4.17 -13.88 13.81
C ARG A 224 4.81 -15.03 13.03
N THR A 225 5.54 -14.71 11.97
CA THR A 225 6.20 -15.69 11.11
C THR A 225 7.47 -16.25 11.76
N ILE A 226 8.33 -15.36 12.27
CA ILE A 226 9.68 -15.74 12.69
C ILE A 226 9.73 -16.35 14.08
N VAL A 227 8.74 -16.10 14.94
CA VAL A 227 8.69 -16.81 16.23
C VAL A 227 8.49 -18.32 16.05
N GLN A 228 7.79 -18.75 14.98
CA GLN A 228 7.63 -20.19 14.68
C GLN A 228 8.92 -20.82 14.15
N LEU A 229 9.73 -20.04 13.43
CA LEU A 229 10.99 -20.49 12.87
C LEU A 229 12.13 -19.53 13.27
N PRO A 230 12.60 -19.56 14.53
CA PRO A 230 13.57 -18.59 15.04
C PRO A 230 14.86 -18.53 14.21
N MET A 231 15.24 -19.62 13.55
CA MET A 231 16.39 -19.66 12.62
C MET A 231 16.29 -18.64 11.48
N LEU A 232 15.09 -18.27 11.04
CA LEU A 232 14.88 -17.28 9.98
C LEU A 232 15.31 -15.87 10.38
N ARG A 233 15.49 -15.59 11.68
CA ARG A 233 15.95 -14.27 12.16
C ARG A 233 17.28 -13.84 11.54
N TRP A 234 18.16 -14.80 11.25
CA TRP A 234 19.48 -14.58 10.65
C TRP A 234 19.42 -14.07 9.21
N PHE A 235 18.33 -14.39 8.50
CA PHE A 235 18.07 -13.89 7.15
C PHE A 235 17.31 -12.56 7.15
N GLY A 236 16.72 -12.16 8.28
CA GLY A 236 15.93 -10.92 8.47
C GLY A 236 16.63 -9.87 9.34
N ILE A 237 16.01 -9.49 10.47
CA ILE A 237 16.46 -8.41 11.36
C ILE A 237 17.88 -8.58 11.92
N ASN A 238 18.41 -9.81 11.97
CA ASN A 238 19.77 -10.08 12.48
C ASN A 238 20.82 -10.25 11.36
N ASN A 239 20.45 -10.10 10.09
CA ASN A 239 21.40 -10.11 8.98
C ASN A 239 22.27 -8.83 9.03
N PRO A 240 23.61 -8.90 9.12
CA PRO A 240 24.48 -7.72 9.21
C PRO A 240 24.35 -6.71 8.06
N LEU A 241 24.05 -7.18 6.84
CA LEU A 241 23.86 -6.33 5.65
C LEU A 241 22.50 -5.63 5.67
N LEU A 242 21.43 -6.35 6.06
CA LEU A 242 20.09 -5.77 6.20
C LEU A 242 19.98 -4.93 7.47
N SER A 243 20.69 -5.25 8.54
CA SER A 243 20.67 -4.50 9.81
C SER A 243 21.34 -3.14 9.66
N TYR A 244 22.34 -2.97 8.78
CA TYR A 244 22.86 -1.64 8.44
C TYR A 244 21.80 -0.73 7.78
N ILE A 245 20.87 -1.31 7.02
CA ILE A 245 19.73 -0.63 6.37
C ILE A 245 18.54 -0.49 7.34
N ASN A 246 18.30 -1.51 8.19
CA ASN A 246 17.19 -1.63 9.15
C ASN A 246 17.49 -1.05 10.54
N ARG A 247 18.69 -0.51 10.80
CA ARG A 247 19.18 0.09 12.08
C ARG A 247 18.39 1.31 12.58
N ARG A 248 17.18 1.49 12.09
CA ARG A 248 16.45 2.75 12.05
C ARG A 248 14.93 2.54 12.19
N PHE A 249 14.51 1.55 12.99
CA PHE A 249 13.10 1.41 13.41
C PHE A 249 12.56 2.76 13.88
N ALA A 250 11.41 3.18 13.36
CA ALA A 250 10.84 4.50 13.63
C ALA A 250 10.68 4.77 15.14
N PHE A 251 10.28 3.75 15.92
CA PHE A 251 10.17 3.83 17.38
C PHE A 251 11.52 4.01 18.08
N PHE A 252 12.54 3.23 17.71
CA PHE A 252 13.85 3.34 18.36
C PHE A 252 14.46 4.72 18.10
N LYS A 253 14.38 5.22 16.87
CA LYS A 253 14.79 6.59 16.53
C LYS A 253 14.02 7.65 17.30
N TYR A 254 12.71 7.48 17.45
CA TYR A 254 11.90 8.43 18.18
C TYR A 254 12.29 8.45 19.67
N ALA A 255 12.38 7.28 20.30
CA ALA A 255 12.81 7.13 21.68
C ALA A 255 14.23 7.69 21.89
N GLU A 256 15.18 7.33 21.05
CA GLU A 256 16.54 7.87 21.05
C GLU A 256 16.52 9.40 20.90
N GLY A 257 15.71 9.94 19.98
CA GLY A 257 15.53 11.37 19.79
C GLY A 257 15.03 12.08 21.05
N GLN A 258 14.04 11.52 21.75
CA GLN A 258 13.51 12.08 23.00
C GLN A 258 14.52 11.97 24.15
N VAL A 259 15.19 10.84 24.28
CA VAL A 259 16.25 10.63 25.29
C VAL A 259 17.41 11.60 25.04
N ASN A 260 17.83 11.76 23.79
CA ASN A 260 18.89 12.71 23.40
C ASN A 260 18.49 14.15 23.64
N HIS A 261 17.22 14.50 23.39
CA HIS A 261 16.69 15.82 23.70
C HIS A 261 16.77 16.10 25.20
N ARG A 262 16.35 15.14 26.02
CA ARG A 262 16.44 15.24 27.49
C ARG A 262 17.88 15.47 27.94
N PHE A 263 18.84 14.68 27.44
CA PHE A 263 20.27 14.88 27.73
C PHE A 263 20.85 16.21 27.23
N LYS A 264 20.30 16.82 26.16
CA LYS A 264 20.78 18.09 25.60
C LYS A 264 20.22 19.32 26.31
N GLU A 265 18.96 19.27 26.75
CA GLU A 265 18.36 20.33 27.57
C GLU A 265 19.02 20.42 28.96
N GLU A 266 19.58 19.32 29.45
CA GLU A 266 20.16 19.14 30.80
C GLU A 266 21.64 19.60 30.95
N GLY A 267 22.16 20.40 30.01
CA GLY A 267 23.43 21.11 30.22
C GLY A 267 23.41 22.08 31.42
N ASN A 268 22.21 22.40 31.94
CA ASN A 268 21.98 23.12 33.20
C ASN A 268 21.11 22.25 34.12
N TRP A 269 21.55 22.06 35.37
CA TRP A 269 20.94 21.23 36.39
C TRP A 269 19.44 21.53 36.59
N ILE A 270 18.57 20.56 36.27
CA ILE A 270 17.17 20.53 36.72
C ILE A 270 17.01 19.28 37.58
N ASP A 271 16.39 19.42 38.75
CA ASP A 271 16.09 18.32 39.65
C ASP A 271 15.13 17.33 38.95
N HIS A 272 15.58 16.08 38.75
CA HIS A 272 14.78 14.99 38.19
C HIS A 272 13.50 14.71 39.02
N SER A 273 13.41 15.22 40.26
CA SER A 273 12.24 15.10 41.14
C SER A 273 11.02 15.91 40.71
N GLU A 274 11.18 16.96 39.88
CA GLU A 274 10.06 17.83 39.47
C GLU A 274 9.23 17.28 38.30
N ARG A 275 9.80 16.39 37.48
CA ARG A 275 9.13 15.83 36.28
C ARG A 275 8.59 14.41 36.52
N ASN A 276 7.28 14.28 36.38
CA ASN A 276 6.50 13.08 36.70
C ASN A 276 6.34 12.09 35.52
N ASP A 277 7.41 11.79 34.77
CA ASP A 277 7.40 10.85 33.62
C ASP A 277 8.29 9.61 33.86
N MET A 278 8.09 8.52 33.10
CA MET A 278 8.87 7.29 33.26
C MET A 278 10.34 7.46 32.89
N LEU A 279 10.68 8.36 31.95
CA LEU A 279 12.07 8.65 31.60
C LEU A 279 12.83 9.21 32.81
N SER A 280 12.22 10.06 33.65
CA SER A 280 12.82 10.51 34.91
C SER A 280 13.18 9.34 35.84
N TYR A 281 12.33 8.31 35.93
CA TYR A 281 12.64 7.10 36.72
C TYR A 281 13.82 6.32 36.14
N PHE A 282 13.91 6.20 34.81
CA PHE A 282 15.00 5.48 34.15
C PHE A 282 16.33 6.23 34.29
N LEU A 283 16.31 7.56 34.25
CA LEU A 283 17.47 8.40 34.51
C LEU A 283 17.93 8.28 35.97
N ALA A 284 17.01 8.36 36.94
CA ALA A 284 17.33 8.15 38.36
C ALA A 284 17.86 6.72 38.65
N ALA A 285 17.38 5.70 37.93
CA ALA A 285 17.91 4.34 38.02
C ALA A 285 19.34 4.25 37.47
N ARG A 286 19.64 4.97 36.38
CA ARG A 286 21.00 5.10 35.84
C ARG A 286 21.96 5.77 36.82
N GLU A 287 21.54 6.82 37.51
CA GLU A 287 22.38 7.48 38.53
C GLU A 287 22.74 6.53 39.66
N LYS A 288 21.80 5.68 40.09
CA LYS A 288 22.01 4.70 41.16
C LYS A 288 22.86 3.51 40.73
N GLN A 289 22.72 3.05 39.48
CA GLN A 289 23.42 1.87 38.94
C GLN A 289 23.91 2.13 37.51
N PRO A 290 24.97 2.94 37.33
CA PRO A 290 25.43 3.37 36.01
C PRO A 290 25.96 2.23 35.13
N ASP A 291 26.51 1.18 35.74
CA ASP A 291 27.04 0.01 35.03
C ASP A 291 25.92 -0.87 34.45
N LEU A 292 24.76 -0.93 35.10
CA LEU A 292 23.62 -1.74 34.69
C LEU A 292 22.65 -0.96 33.80
N MET A 293 22.32 0.27 34.19
CA MET A 293 21.38 1.16 33.49
C MET A 293 22.14 2.16 32.63
N THR A 294 22.80 1.67 31.58
CA THR A 294 23.52 2.53 30.62
C THR A 294 22.56 3.44 29.84
N ARG A 295 23.10 4.42 29.10
CA ARG A 295 22.27 5.26 28.21
C ARG A 295 21.52 4.45 27.15
N GLU A 296 22.17 3.40 26.63
CA GLU A 296 21.54 2.48 25.69
C GLU A 296 20.42 1.68 26.36
N GLU A 297 20.61 1.28 27.61
CA GLU A 297 19.60 0.60 28.41
C GLU A 297 18.39 1.51 28.70
N VAL A 298 18.61 2.78 29.05
CA VAL A 298 17.53 3.77 29.20
C VAL A 298 16.75 3.94 27.89
N THR A 299 17.46 4.05 26.76
CA THR A 299 16.84 4.20 25.43
C THR A 299 16.02 2.96 25.06
N THR A 300 16.56 1.77 25.35
CA THR A 300 15.90 0.49 25.12
C THR A 300 14.64 0.36 25.97
N ASN A 301 14.67 0.75 27.25
CA ASN A 301 13.50 0.74 28.12
C ASN A 301 12.41 1.72 27.66
N CYS A 302 12.77 2.93 27.21
CA CYS A 302 11.81 3.86 26.59
C CYS A 302 11.19 3.29 25.33
N PHE A 303 12.01 2.72 24.43
CA PHE A 303 11.55 2.09 23.20
C PHE A 303 10.57 0.94 23.49
N VAL A 304 10.92 0.04 24.40
CA VAL A 304 10.09 -1.11 24.79
C VAL A 304 8.78 -0.65 25.40
N ASN A 305 8.81 0.37 26.26
CA ASN A 305 7.58 0.92 26.85
C ASN A 305 6.64 1.49 25.78
N MET A 306 7.17 2.27 24.83
CA MET A 306 6.39 2.77 23.70
C MET A 306 5.78 1.65 22.87
N ALA A 307 6.59 0.66 22.47
CA ALA A 307 6.13 -0.42 21.60
C ALA A 307 5.12 -1.32 22.34
N ALA A 308 5.48 -1.86 23.50
CA ALA A 308 4.63 -2.80 24.23
C ALA A 308 3.37 -2.15 24.79
N GLY A 309 3.47 -0.90 25.28
CA GLY A 309 2.35 -0.20 25.92
C GLY A 309 1.29 0.27 24.93
N SER A 310 1.67 0.76 23.76
CA SER A 310 0.72 1.45 22.87
C SER A 310 -0.22 0.47 22.17
N LEU A 311 0.35 -0.51 21.45
CA LEU A 311 -0.43 -1.43 20.61
C LEU A 311 -1.30 -2.39 21.42
N SER A 312 -0.76 -2.94 22.51
CA SER A 312 -1.49 -3.89 23.37
C SER A 312 -2.74 -3.23 23.96
N GLN A 313 -2.62 -1.99 24.44
CA GLN A 313 -3.76 -1.22 24.95
C GLN A 313 -4.76 -0.87 23.86
N SER A 314 -4.28 -0.43 22.69
CA SER A 314 -5.13 -0.10 21.54
C SER A 314 -6.04 -1.26 21.15
N LYS A 315 -5.47 -2.47 21.09
CA LYS A 315 -6.19 -3.68 20.71
C LYS A 315 -7.22 -4.14 21.75
N VAL A 316 -6.90 -4.06 23.04
CA VAL A 316 -7.88 -4.33 24.10
C VAL A 316 -9.06 -3.36 24.01
N LEU A 317 -8.78 -2.07 23.82
CA LEU A 317 -9.82 -1.04 23.68
C LEU A 317 -10.68 -1.29 22.44
N GLU A 318 -10.07 -1.61 21.30
CA GLU A 318 -10.78 -1.97 20.06
C GLU A 318 -11.77 -3.13 20.29
N GLU A 319 -11.33 -4.21 20.93
CA GLU A 319 -12.19 -5.38 21.21
C GLU A 319 -13.35 -5.01 22.14
N ILE A 320 -13.08 -4.35 23.27
CA ILE A 320 -14.12 -3.94 24.23
C ILE A 320 -15.15 -3.04 23.56
N LEU A 321 -14.70 -2.04 22.80
CA LEU A 321 -15.61 -1.13 22.11
C LEU A 321 -16.46 -1.87 21.08
N ARG A 322 -15.90 -2.85 20.37
CA ARG A 322 -16.66 -3.68 19.43
C ARG A 322 -17.72 -4.51 20.14
N PHE A 323 -17.41 -5.11 21.29
CA PHE A 323 -18.38 -5.83 22.09
C PHE A 323 -19.51 -4.92 22.59
N LEU A 324 -19.17 -3.73 23.11
CA LEU A 324 -20.16 -2.76 23.56
C LEU A 324 -21.07 -2.24 22.43
N VAL A 325 -20.56 -2.14 21.20
CA VAL A 325 -21.38 -1.77 20.02
C VAL A 325 -22.33 -2.91 19.63
N ARG A 326 -21.87 -4.17 19.73
CA ARG A 326 -22.67 -5.37 19.40
C ARG A 326 -23.69 -5.74 20.47
N THR A 327 -23.48 -5.30 21.71
CA THR A 327 -24.38 -5.58 22.84
C THR A 327 -24.91 -4.25 23.42
N PRO A 328 -25.91 -3.62 22.79
CA PRO A 328 -26.45 -2.34 23.24
C PRO A 328 -26.96 -2.34 24.69
N GLU A 329 -27.49 -3.48 25.15
CA GLU A 329 -27.97 -3.67 26.53
C GLU A 329 -26.84 -3.50 27.54
N ALA A 330 -25.67 -4.11 27.27
CA ALA A 330 -24.48 -3.95 28.10
C ALA A 330 -23.97 -2.51 28.08
N GLN A 331 -24.02 -1.84 26.93
CA GLN A 331 -23.64 -0.43 26.82
C GLN A 331 -24.57 0.49 27.64
N GLU A 332 -25.87 0.25 27.59
CA GLU A 332 -26.88 1.04 28.32
C GLU A 332 -26.80 0.80 29.82
N ARG A 333 -26.58 -0.45 30.24
CA ARG A 333 -26.34 -0.80 31.64
C ARG A 333 -25.08 -0.13 32.17
N LEU A 334 -23.98 -0.20 31.41
CA LEU A 334 -22.72 0.47 31.74
C LEU A 334 -22.92 2.00 31.87
N TYR A 335 -23.61 2.63 30.94
CA TYR A 335 -23.95 4.05 31.00
C TYR A 335 -24.76 4.39 32.26
N THR A 336 -25.80 3.62 32.55
CA THR A 336 -26.67 3.83 33.72
C THR A 336 -25.89 3.79 35.03
N GLU A 337 -24.99 2.81 35.16
CA GLU A 337 -24.16 2.66 36.36
C GLU A 337 -23.17 3.80 36.51
N ILE A 338 -22.48 4.19 35.43
CA ILE A 338 -21.56 5.33 35.43
C ILE A 338 -22.30 6.63 35.80
N LYS A 339 -23.50 6.85 35.24
CA LYS A 339 -24.32 8.03 35.50
C LYS A 339 -24.83 8.08 36.94
N SER A 340 -25.24 6.94 37.51
CA SER A 340 -25.69 6.84 38.91
C SER A 340 -24.62 7.23 39.92
N CYS A 341 -23.35 7.15 39.51
CA CYS A 341 -22.21 7.58 40.28
C CYS A 341 -21.92 9.09 40.13
N ASP A 342 -22.85 9.93 39.65
CA ASP A 342 -22.77 11.40 39.59
C ASP A 342 -21.40 11.94 39.10
N ALA A 343 -21.10 11.66 37.83
CA ALA A 343 -19.82 11.94 37.17
C ALA A 343 -19.87 13.20 36.29
N GLY A 344 -20.23 14.36 36.85
CA GLY A 344 -20.18 15.65 36.15
C GLY A 344 -18.78 16.14 35.74
N GLY A 345 -17.72 15.35 35.94
CA GLY A 345 -16.32 15.65 35.61
C GLY A 345 -15.45 14.39 35.45
N ALA A 346 -14.15 14.55 35.17
CA ALA A 346 -13.22 13.44 34.94
C ALA A 346 -13.19 12.46 36.14
N ILE A 347 -13.61 11.22 35.90
CA ILE A 347 -13.67 10.19 36.95
C ILE A 347 -12.26 9.82 37.43
N SER A 348 -12.06 9.77 38.75
CA SER A 348 -10.78 9.30 39.31
C SER A 348 -10.58 7.81 39.04
N ASN A 349 -9.32 7.37 38.94
CA ASN A 349 -8.94 5.98 38.70
C ASN A 349 -9.53 5.05 39.77
N ARG A 350 -9.45 5.45 41.04
CA ARG A 350 -10.02 4.70 42.17
C ARG A 350 -11.52 4.49 41.99
N ARG A 351 -12.25 5.54 41.56
CA ARG A 351 -13.70 5.46 41.37
C ARG A 351 -14.05 4.63 40.13
N ALA A 352 -13.34 4.81 39.02
CA ALA A 352 -13.56 4.06 37.79
C ALA A 352 -13.39 2.55 38.00
N GLN A 353 -12.37 2.12 38.74
CA GLN A 353 -12.18 0.69 39.04
C GLN A 353 -13.19 0.12 40.05
N ALA A 354 -13.82 0.99 40.85
CA ALA A 354 -14.80 0.61 41.86
C ALA A 354 -16.22 0.43 41.29
N ILE A 355 -16.48 0.83 40.05
CA ILE A 355 -17.76 0.60 39.35
C ILE A 355 -17.83 -0.89 38.97
N PRO A 356 -18.69 -1.71 39.61
CA PRO A 356 -18.69 -3.15 39.41
C PRO A 356 -18.89 -3.58 37.95
N TYR A 357 -19.85 -2.99 37.23
CA TYR A 357 -20.13 -3.41 35.85
C TYR A 357 -19.06 -2.94 34.86
N LEU A 358 -18.46 -1.77 35.07
CA LEU A 358 -17.31 -1.33 34.28
C LEU A 358 -16.12 -2.28 34.49
N ASN A 359 -15.86 -2.70 35.72
CA ASN A 359 -14.84 -3.68 36.02
C ASN A 359 -15.14 -5.02 35.31
N GLY A 360 -16.39 -5.49 35.39
CA GLY A 360 -16.86 -6.66 34.66
C GLY A 360 -16.67 -6.56 33.14
N VAL A 361 -16.98 -5.41 32.54
CA VAL A 361 -16.77 -5.13 31.10
C VAL A 361 -15.30 -5.22 30.72
N VAL A 362 -14.42 -4.61 31.51
CA VAL A 362 -12.97 -4.64 31.25
C VAL A 362 -12.41 -6.06 31.42
N ARG A 363 -12.81 -6.77 32.47
CA ARG A 363 -12.37 -8.15 32.73
C ARG A 363 -12.86 -9.11 31.65
N GLU A 364 -14.13 -9.02 31.26
CA GLU A 364 -14.69 -9.85 30.20
C GLU A 364 -14.08 -9.54 28.83
N GLY A 365 -13.83 -8.25 28.56
CA GLY A 365 -13.07 -7.82 27.40
C GLY A 365 -11.68 -8.42 27.35
N LEU A 366 -10.92 -8.35 28.45
CA LEU A 366 -9.58 -8.93 28.56
C LEU A 366 -9.57 -10.46 28.48
N ARG A 367 -10.62 -11.14 28.94
CA ARG A 367 -10.79 -12.60 28.85
C ARG A 367 -10.97 -13.04 27.39
N LEU A 368 -11.81 -12.32 26.64
CA LEU A 368 -12.09 -12.63 25.23
C LEU A 368 -11.07 -12.05 24.25
N HIS A 369 -10.28 -11.06 24.70
CA HIS A 369 -9.28 -10.38 23.89
C HIS A 369 -8.08 -11.27 23.54
N HIS A 370 -7.60 -11.15 22.31
CA HIS A 370 -6.41 -11.84 21.81
C HIS A 370 -5.15 -10.97 21.99
N SER A 371 -4.60 -10.89 23.21
CA SER A 371 -3.38 -10.10 23.47
C SER A 371 -2.07 -10.83 23.18
N GLY A 372 -2.13 -12.15 22.96
CA GLY A 372 -0.97 -12.92 22.55
C GLY A 372 -0.68 -12.75 21.05
N PHE A 373 0.58 -12.86 20.64
CA PHE A 373 1.00 -13.09 19.25
C PHE A 373 0.43 -14.42 18.65
N GLY A 374 -0.70 -14.93 19.16
CA GLY A 374 -1.25 -16.26 18.92
C GLY A 374 -0.28 -17.35 19.37
N MET A 375 0.39 -17.16 20.52
CA MET A 375 1.44 -18.04 21.01
C MET A 375 1.20 -18.41 22.46
N ILE A 376 1.55 -19.64 22.79
CA ILE A 376 1.73 -20.05 24.18
C ILE A 376 2.79 -19.18 24.87
N ILE A 377 2.58 -18.89 26.15
CA ILE A 377 3.59 -18.20 26.97
C ILE A 377 4.68 -19.23 27.31
N GLY A 378 5.57 -19.52 26.36
CA GLY A 378 6.49 -20.66 26.40
C GLY A 378 7.61 -20.54 27.46
N ARG A 379 7.90 -21.66 28.12
CA ARG A 379 9.02 -21.91 29.04
C ARG A 379 9.75 -23.17 28.62
N ASN A 380 11.06 -23.25 28.86
CA ASN A 380 11.80 -24.48 28.65
C ASN A 380 11.76 -25.34 29.90
N THR A 381 11.55 -26.64 29.73
CA THR A 381 11.68 -27.62 30.82
C THR A 381 13.14 -27.67 31.30
N PRO A 382 13.37 -27.86 32.61
CA PRO A 382 14.70 -27.82 33.19
C PRO A 382 15.47 -29.13 32.93
N VAL A 383 16.73 -29.16 33.34
CA VAL A 383 17.53 -30.38 33.37
C VAL A 383 16.82 -31.44 34.21
N GLY A 384 16.63 -32.64 33.64
CA GLY A 384 15.85 -33.72 34.26
C GLY A 384 14.33 -33.69 34.01
N GLY A 385 13.84 -32.76 33.18
CA GLY A 385 12.44 -32.70 32.74
C GLY A 385 11.48 -32.02 33.73
N LEU A 386 10.19 -32.04 33.39
CA LEU A 386 9.12 -31.41 34.17
C LEU A 386 7.92 -32.36 34.31
N ALA A 387 7.55 -32.68 35.54
CA ALA A 387 6.31 -33.42 35.82
C ALA A 387 5.12 -32.45 35.93
N LEU A 388 4.06 -32.71 35.16
CA LEU A 388 2.79 -32.00 35.23
C LEU A 388 1.86 -32.63 36.28
N PRO A 389 0.90 -31.87 36.84
CA PRO A 389 0.00 -32.35 37.91
C PRO A 389 -0.83 -33.58 37.55
N ASN A 390 -1.13 -33.77 36.27
CA ASN A 390 -1.87 -34.92 35.76
C ASN A 390 -1.01 -36.18 35.52
N GLY A 391 0.26 -36.17 35.96
CA GLY A 391 1.18 -37.30 35.86
C GLY A 391 1.99 -37.38 34.57
N VAL A 392 1.74 -36.51 33.58
CA VAL A 392 2.55 -36.46 32.36
C VAL A 392 3.93 -35.88 32.64
N HIS A 393 4.98 -36.55 32.16
CA HIS A 393 6.36 -36.08 32.27
C HIS A 393 6.85 -35.53 30.94
N LEU A 394 7.37 -34.29 30.95
CA LEU A 394 7.99 -33.65 29.81
C LEU A 394 9.51 -33.73 29.91
N PRO A 395 10.22 -34.28 28.89
CA PRO A 395 11.69 -34.33 28.87
C PRO A 395 12.35 -32.96 28.94
N GLU A 396 13.65 -32.93 29.22
CA GLU A 396 14.48 -31.72 29.21
C GLU A 396 14.47 -30.99 27.85
N GLY A 397 14.51 -29.65 27.89
CA GLY A 397 14.65 -28.81 26.70
C GLY A 397 13.39 -28.70 25.83
N VAL A 398 12.26 -29.21 26.29
CA VAL A 398 10.95 -29.07 25.64
C VAL A 398 10.36 -27.71 25.98
N GLU A 399 9.81 -27.01 24.99
CA GLU A 399 9.00 -25.82 25.23
C GLU A 399 7.62 -26.22 25.72
N VAL A 400 7.22 -25.70 26.87
CA VAL A 400 5.89 -25.88 27.47
C VAL A 400 5.28 -24.52 27.78
N GLY A 401 3.99 -24.34 27.50
CA GLY A 401 3.29 -23.09 27.83
C GLY A 401 1.80 -23.18 27.59
N MET A 402 1.11 -22.12 27.98
CA MET A 402 -0.34 -22.01 27.94
C MET A 402 -0.73 -20.77 27.13
N ASP A 403 -1.86 -20.84 26.45
CA ASP A 403 -2.45 -19.70 25.74
C ASP A 403 -3.61 -19.12 26.58
N PRO A 404 -3.59 -17.81 26.92
CA PRO A 404 -4.63 -17.20 27.74
C PRO A 404 -6.04 -17.33 27.16
N ARG A 405 -6.20 -17.39 25.83
CA ARG A 405 -7.51 -17.52 25.16
C ARG A 405 -8.11 -18.90 25.37
N VAL A 406 -7.28 -19.94 25.28
CA VAL A 406 -7.72 -21.33 25.51
C VAL A 406 -8.24 -21.47 26.95
N LEU A 407 -7.48 -20.96 27.92
CA LEU A 407 -7.91 -20.95 29.32
C LEU A 407 -9.15 -20.07 29.53
N GLY A 408 -9.18 -18.89 28.88
CA GLY A 408 -10.26 -17.92 28.95
C GLY A 408 -11.59 -18.40 28.36
N THR A 409 -11.60 -19.47 27.56
CA THR A 409 -12.81 -20.00 26.89
C THR A 409 -13.22 -21.39 27.39
N ARG A 410 -12.69 -21.83 28.54
CA ARG A 410 -13.04 -23.10 29.16
C ARG A 410 -14.44 -23.08 29.78
N GLU A 411 -15.26 -24.04 29.38
CA GLU A 411 -16.60 -24.24 29.94
C GLU A 411 -16.55 -24.61 31.42
N GLU A 412 -15.54 -25.35 31.88
CA GLU A 412 -15.49 -25.78 33.30
C GLU A 412 -15.18 -24.62 34.26
N THR A 413 -14.49 -23.58 33.78
CA THR A 413 -14.13 -22.42 34.62
C THR A 413 -15.10 -21.26 34.45
N TYR A 414 -15.52 -20.99 33.21
CA TYR A 414 -16.33 -19.82 32.91
C TYR A 414 -17.83 -20.16 32.79
N HIS A 415 -18.21 -21.44 32.76
CA HIS A 415 -19.60 -21.92 32.65
C HIS A 415 -20.31 -21.38 31.40
N ASP A 416 -21.65 -21.42 31.38
CA ASP A 416 -22.53 -21.11 30.24
C ASP A 416 -21.99 -20.05 29.27
N GLU A 417 -21.93 -20.42 27.99
CA GLU A 417 -21.57 -19.56 26.86
C GLU A 417 -20.20 -18.86 27.04
N PRO A 418 -19.08 -19.60 27.12
CA PRO A 418 -17.76 -19.01 27.36
C PRO A 418 -17.26 -18.15 26.19
N TYR A 419 -17.87 -18.24 25.01
CA TYR A 419 -17.51 -17.42 23.85
C TYR A 419 -18.28 -16.10 23.78
N GLU A 420 -19.36 -15.96 24.55
CA GLU A 420 -20.19 -14.75 24.55
C GLU A 420 -19.62 -13.68 25.48
N PHE A 421 -19.78 -12.41 25.07
CA PHE A 421 -19.39 -11.26 25.88
C PHE A 421 -20.45 -10.99 26.95
N ARG A 422 -20.17 -11.45 28.19
CA ARG A 422 -21.11 -11.36 29.32
C ARG A 422 -20.42 -10.79 30.57
N PRO A 423 -20.37 -9.45 30.74
CA PRO A 423 -19.79 -8.79 31.91
C PRO A 423 -20.36 -9.25 33.26
N GLU A 424 -21.61 -9.69 33.28
CA GLU A 424 -22.34 -10.23 34.44
C GLU A 424 -21.63 -11.41 35.09
N ARG A 425 -20.79 -12.13 34.33
CA ARG A 425 -19.99 -13.24 34.85
C ARG A 425 -19.11 -12.83 36.01
N TRP A 426 -18.70 -11.56 36.09
CA TRP A 426 -17.86 -11.05 37.16
C TRP A 426 -18.65 -10.49 38.36
N LEU A 427 -19.98 -10.53 38.30
CA LEU A 427 -20.89 -10.01 39.31
C LEU A 427 -21.63 -11.14 40.04
N PRO A 428 -22.23 -10.84 41.22
CA PRO A 428 -23.10 -11.80 41.91
C PRO A 428 -24.34 -12.12 41.05
N PHE A 429 -24.70 -13.39 40.95
CA PHE A 429 -25.96 -13.82 40.32
C PHE A 429 -27.14 -13.73 41.30
N GLU A 430 -28.36 -13.66 40.76
CA GLU A 430 -29.57 -13.63 41.58
C GLU A 430 -29.72 -14.94 42.38
N GLY A 431 -29.80 -14.82 43.72
CA GLY A 431 -29.87 -15.98 44.63
C GLY A 431 -28.53 -16.64 44.96
N GLU A 432 -27.40 -16.13 44.45
CA GLU A 432 -26.05 -16.62 44.79
C GLU A 432 -25.59 -16.07 46.16
N SER A 433 -24.98 -16.90 47.01
CA SER A 433 -24.38 -16.44 48.27
C SER A 433 -23.06 -15.72 48.03
N ASP A 434 -22.67 -14.83 48.95
CA ASP A 434 -21.41 -14.08 48.86
C ASP A 434 -20.18 -15.03 48.83
N GLU A 435 -20.22 -16.14 49.56
CA GLU A 435 -19.15 -17.14 49.56
C GLU A 435 -19.07 -17.87 48.22
N SER A 436 -20.22 -18.21 47.62
CA SER A 436 -20.28 -18.85 46.30
C SER A 436 -19.72 -17.91 45.22
N HIS A 437 -20.16 -16.64 45.24
CA HIS A 437 -19.66 -15.62 44.32
C HIS A 437 -18.13 -15.42 44.45
N ALA A 438 -17.63 -15.26 45.68
CA ALA A 438 -16.21 -15.09 45.94
C ALA A 438 -15.40 -16.31 45.51
N SER A 439 -15.90 -17.52 45.74
CA SER A 439 -15.26 -18.76 45.29
C SER A 439 -15.19 -18.84 43.76
N ARG A 440 -16.29 -18.50 43.07
CA ARG A 440 -16.36 -18.52 41.59
C ARG A 440 -15.40 -17.50 40.96
N VAL A 441 -15.40 -16.26 41.44
CA VAL A 441 -14.48 -15.22 40.97
C VAL A 441 -13.03 -15.59 41.25
N SER A 442 -12.74 -16.17 42.42
CA SER A 442 -11.40 -16.65 42.78
C SER A 442 -10.91 -17.75 41.83
N THR A 443 -11.77 -18.68 41.41
CA THR A 443 -11.42 -19.70 40.42
C THR A 443 -11.06 -19.07 39.07
N MET A 444 -11.85 -18.10 38.60
CA MET A 444 -11.55 -17.36 37.36
C MET A 444 -10.24 -16.55 37.47
N ASP A 445 -9.98 -15.90 38.61
CA ASP A 445 -8.74 -15.17 38.89
C ASP A 445 -7.49 -16.06 38.83
N GLN A 446 -7.61 -17.31 39.29
CA GLN A 446 -6.49 -18.24 39.32
C GLN A 446 -6.09 -18.77 37.93
N VAL A 447 -6.99 -18.69 36.94
CA VAL A 447 -6.73 -19.11 35.57
C VAL A 447 -6.49 -17.95 34.59
N ASP A 448 -6.73 -16.71 35.02
CA ASP A 448 -6.54 -15.53 34.19
C ASP A 448 -5.05 -15.26 33.92
N LEU A 449 -4.65 -15.46 32.66
CA LEU A 449 -3.31 -15.18 32.14
C LEU A 449 -3.25 -13.94 31.24
N SER A 450 -4.27 -13.07 31.22
CA SER A 450 -4.31 -11.90 30.33
C SER A 450 -3.17 -10.92 30.57
N PHE A 451 -2.56 -10.93 31.77
CA PHE A 451 -1.32 -10.21 32.09
C PHE A 451 -0.15 -11.14 32.44
N GLY A 452 -0.25 -12.44 32.14
CA GLY A 452 0.70 -13.47 32.56
C GLY A 452 0.71 -13.71 34.08
N TYR A 453 1.65 -14.53 34.54
CA TYR A 453 1.72 -14.99 35.93
C TYR A 453 3.15 -14.93 36.49
N GLY A 454 3.26 -14.85 37.82
CA GLY A 454 4.53 -14.97 38.55
C GLY A 454 5.55 -13.87 38.24
N ALA A 455 6.85 -14.21 38.32
CA ALA A 455 7.96 -13.26 38.16
C ALA A 455 8.05 -12.60 36.77
N SER A 456 7.39 -13.17 35.76
CA SER A 456 7.33 -12.64 34.40
C SER A 456 5.99 -11.96 34.06
N ALA A 457 5.10 -11.77 35.03
CA ALA A 457 3.83 -11.07 34.81
C ALA A 457 4.07 -9.66 34.25
N CYS A 458 3.15 -9.18 33.41
CA CYS A 458 3.22 -7.89 32.74
C CYS A 458 3.44 -6.75 33.76
N ILE A 459 4.53 -6.01 33.58
CA ILE A 459 4.87 -4.89 34.47
C ILE A 459 3.88 -3.73 34.31
N GLY A 460 3.32 -3.56 33.11
CA GLY A 460 2.43 -2.45 32.75
C GLY A 460 0.96 -2.65 33.14
N LYS A 461 0.60 -3.74 33.83
CA LYS A 461 -0.79 -4.11 34.16
C LYS A 461 -1.58 -2.93 34.73
N HIS A 462 -1.04 -2.27 35.75
CA HIS A 462 -1.77 -1.21 36.45
C HIS A 462 -1.93 0.08 35.62
N VAL A 463 -0.92 0.44 34.81
CA VAL A 463 -1.01 1.59 33.89
C VAL A 463 -2.06 1.33 32.82
N ALA A 464 -2.09 0.11 32.27
CA ALA A 464 -3.08 -0.30 31.28
C ALA A 464 -4.50 -0.31 31.83
N LEU A 465 -4.73 -0.90 33.01
CA LEU A 465 -6.05 -0.93 33.61
C LEU A 465 -6.56 0.48 33.94
N MET A 466 -5.72 1.36 34.49
CA MET A 466 -6.10 2.75 34.74
C MET A 466 -6.54 3.46 33.45
N SER A 467 -5.73 3.34 32.39
CA SER A 467 -6.01 3.89 31.06
C SER A 467 -7.37 3.41 30.53
N ILE A 468 -7.58 2.09 30.49
CA ILE A 468 -8.77 1.46 29.92
C ILE A 468 -10.04 1.83 30.71
N HIS A 469 -10.02 1.72 32.03
CA HIS A 469 -11.19 2.02 32.86
C HIS A 469 -11.59 3.50 32.73
N LYS A 470 -10.63 4.42 32.85
CA LYS A 470 -10.92 5.85 32.76
C LYS A 470 -11.42 6.24 31.37
N LEU A 471 -10.80 5.71 30.31
CA LEU A 471 -11.24 5.99 28.94
C LEU A 471 -12.68 5.50 28.71
N LEU A 472 -12.97 4.24 29.02
CA LEU A 472 -14.31 3.66 28.79
C LEU A 472 -15.38 4.40 29.58
N ALA A 473 -15.10 4.73 30.85
CA ALA A 473 -16.03 5.48 31.69
C ALA A 473 -16.40 6.84 31.07
N ASN A 474 -15.40 7.62 30.64
CA ASN A 474 -15.63 8.93 30.03
C ASN A 474 -16.29 8.83 28.65
N LEU A 475 -15.89 7.84 27.84
CA LEU A 475 -16.39 7.68 26.48
C LEU A 475 -17.87 7.28 26.48
N VAL A 476 -18.25 6.27 27.27
CA VAL A 476 -19.63 5.77 27.36
C VAL A 476 -20.53 6.78 28.07
N TYR A 477 -20.01 7.53 29.04
CA TYR A 477 -20.77 8.62 29.68
C TYR A 477 -21.15 9.73 28.67
N LYS A 478 -20.25 10.06 27.75
CA LYS A 478 -20.45 11.18 26.81
C LYS A 478 -21.13 10.76 25.50
N TYR A 479 -20.89 9.54 25.03
CA TYR A 479 -21.33 9.08 23.71
C TYR A 479 -21.98 7.70 23.79
N LYS A 480 -23.10 7.56 23.06
CA LYS A 480 -23.65 6.26 22.69
C LYS A 480 -22.98 5.79 21.40
N LEU A 481 -22.30 4.64 21.46
CA LEU A 481 -21.64 4.05 20.31
C LEU A 481 -22.65 3.19 19.56
N VAL A 482 -22.97 3.63 18.34
CA VAL A 482 -23.91 2.95 17.46
C VAL A 482 -23.13 2.52 16.23
N SER A 483 -23.31 1.26 15.81
CA SER A 483 -22.78 0.84 14.52
C SER A 483 -23.48 1.63 13.42
N THR A 484 -22.71 2.19 12.49
CA THR A 484 -23.29 2.69 11.24
C THR A 484 -23.77 1.56 10.34
N ASP A 485 -23.48 0.33 10.73
CA ASP A 485 -23.92 -0.89 10.05
C ASP A 485 -25.35 -1.20 10.52
N GLN A 486 -26.29 -0.37 10.06
CA GLN A 486 -27.59 -0.86 9.57
C GLN A 486 -27.44 -1.40 8.14
N SER A 487 -26.23 -1.77 7.70
CA SER A 487 -26.15 -2.81 6.69
C SER A 487 -26.71 -4.05 7.37
N GLY A 488 -27.79 -4.58 6.81
CA GLY A 488 -28.11 -5.97 7.01
C GLY A 488 -26.89 -6.84 6.71
N SER A 489 -27.07 -8.12 6.88
CA SER A 489 -26.27 -9.19 6.29
C SER A 489 -26.16 -9.08 4.76
N ASP A 490 -25.56 -8.01 4.24
CA ASP A 490 -25.25 -7.76 2.83
C ASP A 490 -23.74 -7.87 2.58
N ASP A 491 -23.05 -8.65 3.42
CA ASP A 491 -21.94 -9.46 2.94
C ASP A 491 -22.54 -10.58 2.04
N ASP A 492 -23.24 -10.18 0.97
CA ASP A 492 -23.61 -11.09 -0.08
C ASP A 492 -22.37 -11.38 -0.92
N TYR A 493 -21.49 -12.20 -0.35
CA TYR A 493 -20.29 -12.71 -1.01
C TYR A 493 -20.62 -13.49 -2.29
N SER A 494 -21.91 -13.75 -2.61
CA SER A 494 -22.31 -14.33 -3.89
C SER A 494 -21.96 -13.45 -5.09
N LYS A 495 -21.78 -12.12 -4.88
CA LYS A 495 -21.37 -11.17 -5.92
C LYS A 495 -19.86 -11.01 -6.08
N LEU A 496 -19.04 -11.71 -5.29
CA LEU A 496 -17.59 -11.75 -5.50
C LEU A 496 -17.23 -12.89 -6.46
N LEU A 497 -16.18 -12.67 -7.27
CA LEU A 497 -15.59 -13.76 -8.03
C LEU A 497 -15.16 -14.90 -7.08
N PRO A 498 -15.27 -16.17 -7.51
CA PRO A 498 -14.78 -17.29 -6.71
C PRO A 498 -13.30 -17.11 -6.35
N HIS A 499 -13.02 -17.00 -5.04
CA HIS A 499 -11.70 -16.71 -4.51
C HIS A 499 -11.00 -17.99 -4.05
N SER A 500 -9.78 -18.21 -4.52
CA SER A 500 -8.92 -19.28 -4.03
C SER A 500 -8.10 -18.78 -2.84
N PHE A 501 -8.16 -19.51 -1.74
CA PHE A 501 -7.38 -19.18 -0.53
C PHE A 501 -5.87 -19.00 -0.78
N PHE A 502 -5.27 -19.80 -1.66
CA PHE A 502 -3.83 -19.72 -1.97
C PHE A 502 -3.51 -18.82 -3.16
N TRP A 503 -4.41 -18.75 -4.12
CA TRP A 503 -4.14 -18.15 -5.43
C TRP A 503 -4.97 -16.90 -5.71
N GLY A 504 -5.76 -16.42 -4.75
CA GLY A 504 -6.74 -15.37 -4.99
C GLY A 504 -7.62 -15.68 -6.20
N HIS A 505 -7.72 -14.72 -7.12
CA HIS A 505 -8.36 -14.86 -8.42
C HIS A 505 -7.38 -15.28 -9.54
N LEU A 506 -6.13 -15.65 -9.26
CA LEU A 506 -5.14 -16.01 -10.29
C LEU A 506 -5.60 -17.17 -11.20
N GLN A 507 -6.39 -18.11 -10.68
CA GLN A 507 -6.94 -19.21 -11.49
C GLN A 507 -7.98 -18.69 -12.50
N ILE A 508 -8.86 -17.78 -12.07
CA ILE A 508 -9.85 -17.14 -12.94
C ILE A 508 -9.15 -16.23 -13.94
N VAL A 509 -8.23 -15.38 -13.48
CA VAL A 509 -7.42 -14.50 -14.33
C VAL A 509 -6.66 -15.32 -15.36
N GLY A 510 -6.03 -16.43 -14.96
CA GLY A 510 -5.32 -17.32 -15.88
C GLY A 510 -6.24 -17.98 -16.90
N LYS A 511 -7.43 -18.44 -16.48
CA LYS A 511 -8.45 -19.01 -17.37
C LYS A 511 -8.94 -17.97 -18.39
N VAL A 512 -9.28 -16.77 -17.93
CA VAL A 512 -9.77 -15.67 -18.78
C VAL A 512 -8.67 -15.22 -19.73
N MET A 513 -7.47 -14.92 -19.24
CA MET A 513 -6.35 -14.52 -20.09
C MET A 513 -5.98 -15.59 -21.12
N GLY A 514 -6.19 -16.88 -20.81
CA GLY A 514 -6.00 -17.98 -21.75
C GLY A 514 -7.04 -18.08 -22.88
N MET A 515 -8.18 -17.40 -22.77
CA MET A 515 -9.20 -17.32 -23.84
C MET A 515 -8.87 -16.26 -24.90
N TYR A 516 -7.97 -15.33 -24.57
CA TYR A 516 -7.58 -14.20 -25.40
C TYR A 516 -6.11 -14.34 -25.86
N PRO A 517 -5.65 -13.55 -26.84
CA PRO A 517 -4.25 -13.60 -27.28
C PRO A 517 -3.28 -13.41 -26.10
N SER A 518 -2.31 -14.32 -25.96
CA SER A 518 -1.38 -14.36 -24.81
C SER A 518 -0.47 -13.13 -24.70
N ASP A 519 -0.38 -12.36 -25.78
CA ASP A 519 0.38 -11.12 -25.90
C ASP A 519 -0.52 -9.87 -25.83
N ALA A 520 -1.79 -9.99 -25.40
CA ALA A 520 -2.66 -8.84 -25.14
C ALA A 520 -2.23 -8.08 -23.88
N ASN A 521 -2.37 -6.75 -23.89
CA ASN A 521 -2.01 -5.90 -22.76
C ASN A 521 -2.88 -6.24 -21.52
N PRO A 522 -2.29 -6.32 -20.30
CA PRO A 522 -3.04 -6.59 -19.08
C PRO A 522 -4.18 -5.60 -18.77
N GLN A 523 -4.15 -4.39 -19.33
CA GLN A 523 -5.22 -3.40 -19.21
C GLN A 523 -6.56 -3.90 -19.78
N TYR A 524 -6.56 -4.91 -20.65
CA TYR A 524 -7.79 -5.56 -21.12
C TYR A 524 -8.44 -6.50 -20.09
N LEU A 525 -7.74 -6.90 -19.02
CA LEU A 525 -8.27 -7.87 -18.06
C LEU A 525 -9.65 -7.50 -17.50
N PRO A 526 -9.92 -6.26 -17.03
CA PRO A 526 -11.26 -5.88 -16.60
C PRO A 526 -12.32 -5.98 -17.70
N LEU A 527 -11.96 -5.69 -18.96
CA LEU A 527 -12.86 -5.85 -20.11
C LEU A 527 -13.15 -7.32 -20.40
N PHE A 528 -12.14 -8.19 -20.30
CA PHE A 528 -12.34 -9.63 -20.46
C PHE A 528 -13.20 -10.21 -19.35
N LEU A 529 -12.99 -9.79 -18.09
CA LEU A 529 -13.83 -10.18 -16.97
C LEU A 529 -15.27 -9.70 -17.13
N LEU A 530 -15.48 -8.45 -17.56
CA LEU A 530 -16.81 -7.92 -17.87
C LEU A 530 -17.54 -8.75 -18.93
N LYS A 531 -16.82 -9.29 -19.91
CA LYS A 531 -17.41 -10.12 -20.97
C LYS A 531 -17.67 -11.57 -20.56
N GLU A 532 -16.73 -12.20 -19.86
CA GLU A 532 -16.83 -13.62 -19.47
C GLU A 532 -17.63 -13.84 -18.17
N TYR A 533 -17.73 -12.81 -17.32
CA TYR A 533 -18.37 -12.83 -16.01
C TYR A 533 -19.25 -11.57 -15.77
N PRO A 534 -20.20 -11.25 -16.68
CA PRO A 534 -20.99 -10.02 -16.58
C PRO A 534 -21.81 -9.91 -15.30
N ASP A 535 -22.28 -11.04 -14.75
CA ASP A 535 -23.07 -11.10 -13.53
C ASP A 535 -22.31 -10.58 -12.28
N TYR A 536 -20.97 -10.66 -12.30
CA TYR A 536 -20.11 -10.16 -11.22
C TYR A 536 -19.70 -8.68 -11.41
N CYS A 537 -20.13 -8.07 -12.50
CA CYS A 537 -19.78 -6.71 -12.91
C CYS A 537 -20.95 -5.71 -12.80
N THR A 538 -22.12 -6.16 -12.34
CA THR A 538 -23.38 -5.39 -12.34
C THR A 538 -23.32 -4.11 -11.53
N GLU A 539 -22.46 -4.06 -10.50
CA GLU A 539 -22.31 -2.88 -9.64
C GLU A 539 -21.33 -1.84 -10.17
N GLY A 540 -20.82 -1.98 -11.41
CA GLY A 540 -19.97 -0.97 -12.06
C GLY A 540 -18.47 -1.06 -11.72
N GLY A 541 -18.08 -2.10 -11.00
CA GLY A 541 -16.69 -2.47 -10.74
C GLY A 541 -16.56 -3.91 -10.25
N ILE A 542 -15.34 -4.45 -10.27
CA ILE A 542 -15.05 -5.84 -9.89
C ILE A 542 -13.79 -5.94 -9.02
N TYR A 543 -13.86 -6.74 -7.96
CA TYR A 543 -12.73 -7.02 -7.07
C TYR A 543 -11.84 -8.11 -7.65
N ILE A 544 -10.55 -7.81 -7.80
CA ILE A 544 -9.55 -8.71 -8.37
C ILE A 544 -8.36 -8.81 -7.40
N ASP A 545 -8.28 -9.93 -6.68
CA ASP A 545 -7.12 -10.26 -5.86
C ASP A 545 -6.18 -11.18 -6.67
N THR A 546 -4.93 -10.77 -6.89
CA THR A 546 -3.93 -11.60 -7.58
C THR A 546 -2.81 -12.06 -6.64
N TRP A 547 -3.07 -12.10 -5.34
CA TRP A 547 -2.15 -12.64 -4.34
C TRP A 547 -1.64 -14.03 -4.74
N PRO A 548 -0.32 -14.31 -4.62
CA PRO A 548 0.74 -13.47 -4.05
C PRO A 548 1.48 -12.58 -5.06
N ILE A 549 0.96 -12.43 -6.29
CA ILE A 549 1.69 -11.82 -7.41
C ILE A 549 1.66 -10.30 -7.36
N SER A 550 0.48 -9.69 -7.18
CA SER A 550 0.30 -8.23 -7.16
C SER A 550 -0.67 -7.77 -6.07
N TYR A 551 -0.82 -6.45 -5.92
CA TYR A 551 -1.79 -5.83 -5.04
C TYR A 551 -3.22 -6.19 -5.45
N PRO A 552 -4.13 -6.39 -4.47
CA PRO A 552 -5.56 -6.52 -4.75
C PRO A 552 -6.11 -5.20 -5.32
N MET A 553 -6.93 -5.28 -6.37
CA MET A 553 -7.49 -4.11 -7.05
C MET A 553 -9.02 -4.17 -7.17
N LEU A 554 -9.67 -3.02 -7.03
CA LEU A 554 -11.05 -2.81 -7.43
C LEU A 554 -11.02 -2.13 -8.81
N ALA A 555 -11.28 -2.91 -9.85
CA ALA A 555 -11.34 -2.45 -11.23
C ALA A 555 -12.70 -1.81 -11.51
N VAL A 556 -12.72 -0.47 -11.65
CA VAL A 556 -13.94 0.33 -11.80
C VAL A 556 -14.08 0.76 -13.25
N PHE A 557 -15.22 0.45 -13.87
CA PHE A 557 -15.53 0.80 -15.26
C PHE A 557 -16.83 1.59 -15.41
N HIS A 558 -17.52 1.91 -14.30
CA HIS A 558 -18.63 2.88 -14.34
C HIS A 558 -18.09 4.32 -14.28
N PRO A 559 -18.43 5.21 -15.24
CA PRO A 559 -17.82 6.54 -15.39
C PRO A 559 -18.03 7.46 -14.18
N ASP A 560 -19.24 7.48 -13.63
CA ASP A 560 -19.56 8.31 -12.46
C ASP A 560 -18.98 7.78 -11.14
N MET A 561 -18.74 6.47 -11.02
CA MET A 561 -18.00 5.90 -9.89
C MET A 561 -16.53 6.28 -9.98
N MET A 562 -15.94 6.21 -11.18
CA MET A 562 -14.57 6.69 -11.38
C MET A 562 -14.42 8.19 -11.05
N ALA A 563 -15.43 9.01 -11.39
CA ALA A 563 -15.46 10.42 -11.03
C ALA A 563 -15.42 10.68 -9.51
N GLN A 564 -15.93 9.76 -8.67
CA GLN A 564 -15.90 9.93 -7.21
C GLN A 564 -14.47 10.00 -6.69
N PHE A 565 -13.60 9.09 -7.12
CA PHE A 565 -12.23 9.03 -6.62
C PHE A 565 -11.23 9.87 -7.41
N THR A 566 -11.52 10.24 -8.67
CA THR A 566 -10.61 11.10 -9.45
C THR A 566 -10.97 12.59 -9.45
N GLN A 567 -12.26 12.93 -9.33
CA GLN A 567 -12.74 14.32 -9.42
C GLN A 567 -13.27 14.84 -8.08
N LYS A 568 -14.22 14.14 -7.45
CA LYS A 568 -14.89 14.62 -6.21
C LYS A 568 -13.92 14.65 -5.03
N SER A 569 -13.29 13.51 -4.73
CA SER A 569 -12.35 13.38 -3.62
C SER A 569 -10.89 13.54 -4.06
N SER A 570 -10.59 13.30 -5.35
CA SER A 570 -9.23 13.31 -5.91
C SER A 570 -8.22 12.59 -5.00
N LEU A 571 -8.45 11.31 -4.77
CA LEU A 571 -7.65 10.49 -3.85
C LEU A 571 -6.15 10.48 -4.24
N ALA A 572 -5.32 10.07 -3.28
CA ALA A 572 -3.88 9.89 -3.48
C ALA A 572 -3.60 8.77 -4.49
N LYS A 573 -2.46 8.84 -5.18
CA LYS A 573 -1.95 7.75 -6.02
C LYS A 573 -1.66 6.53 -5.14
N HIS A 574 -1.89 5.34 -5.69
CA HIS A 574 -1.61 4.08 -5.00
C HIS A 574 -0.09 3.86 -4.82
N GLU A 575 0.32 3.20 -3.74
CA GLU A 575 1.74 2.98 -3.38
C GLU A 575 2.56 2.28 -4.48
N LEU A 576 1.91 1.47 -5.32
CA LEU A 576 2.55 0.83 -6.49
C LEU A 576 3.38 1.82 -7.31
N LEU A 577 2.83 2.99 -7.63
CA LEU A 577 3.49 3.99 -8.46
C LEU A 577 4.74 4.58 -7.77
N TYR A 578 4.75 4.64 -6.43
CA TYR A 578 5.91 5.07 -5.67
C TYR A 578 7.10 4.12 -5.90
N HIS A 579 6.87 2.81 -5.79
CA HIS A 579 7.91 1.80 -6.00
C HIS A 579 8.40 1.76 -7.46
N GLU A 580 7.49 1.98 -8.41
CA GLU A 580 7.80 2.02 -9.84
C GLU A 580 8.72 3.18 -10.21
N PHE A 581 8.39 4.40 -9.77
CA PHE A 581 9.07 5.63 -10.23
C PHE A 581 10.19 6.11 -9.30
N MET A 582 10.27 5.61 -8.05
CA MET A 582 11.35 5.95 -7.12
C MET A 582 12.76 5.83 -7.74
N PRO A 583 13.12 4.74 -8.45
CA PRO A 583 14.45 4.60 -9.06
C PRO A 583 14.77 5.62 -10.16
N LEU A 584 13.76 6.28 -10.75
CA LEU A 584 13.92 7.14 -11.93
C LEU A 584 13.80 8.64 -11.60
N THR A 585 12.76 9.01 -10.86
CA THR A 585 12.42 10.41 -10.56
C THR A 585 12.45 10.73 -9.07
N GLN A 586 12.72 9.73 -8.21
CA GLN A 586 12.58 9.84 -6.76
C GLN A 586 11.18 10.30 -6.31
N CYS A 587 10.16 10.03 -7.14
CA CYS A 587 8.78 10.49 -6.95
C CYS A 587 8.64 12.02 -6.81
N GLN A 588 9.60 12.78 -7.35
CA GLN A 588 9.56 14.25 -7.36
C GLN A 588 8.83 14.80 -8.59
N ASP A 589 8.40 13.94 -9.50
CA ASP A 589 7.66 14.28 -10.71
C ASP A 589 6.16 14.55 -10.45
N LEU A 590 5.48 15.15 -11.43
CA LEU A 590 4.08 15.53 -11.33
C LEU A 590 3.09 14.36 -11.27
N ILE A 591 3.49 13.16 -11.71
CA ILE A 591 2.63 11.96 -11.68
C ILE A 591 2.54 11.42 -10.25
N ASN A 592 3.67 11.40 -9.53
CA ASN A 592 3.83 10.74 -8.23
C ASN A 592 3.81 11.69 -7.03
N SER A 593 4.12 12.97 -7.22
CA SER A 593 4.07 13.94 -6.12
C SER A 593 2.64 14.11 -5.57
N GLU A 594 2.55 14.35 -4.26
CA GLU A 594 1.30 14.42 -3.52
C GLU A 594 1.15 15.75 -2.75
N GLY A 595 -0.08 16.06 -2.32
CA GLY A 595 -0.37 17.20 -1.45
C GLY A 595 0.12 18.56 -1.97
N GLN A 596 0.77 19.33 -1.10
CA GLN A 596 1.21 20.69 -1.41
C GLN A 596 2.32 20.74 -2.47
N GLN A 597 3.22 19.75 -2.49
CA GLN A 597 4.29 19.67 -3.48
C GLN A 597 3.72 19.58 -4.90
N TRP A 598 2.73 18.69 -5.09
CA TRP A 598 2.04 18.54 -6.36
C TRP A 598 1.33 19.83 -6.78
N LYS A 599 0.59 20.48 -5.88
CA LYS A 599 -0.11 21.76 -6.16
C LYS A 599 0.85 22.84 -6.64
N THR A 600 2.00 22.99 -5.97
CA THR A 600 3.02 23.97 -6.32
C THR A 600 3.59 23.70 -7.72
N TRP A 601 4.04 22.47 -7.99
CA TRP A 601 4.63 22.13 -9.28
C TRP A 601 3.61 22.14 -10.42
N ARG A 602 2.37 21.72 -10.17
CA ARG A 602 1.28 21.85 -11.17
C ARG A 602 1.06 23.30 -11.55
N SER A 603 1.02 24.21 -10.56
CA SER A 603 0.88 25.65 -10.80
C SER A 603 2.05 26.23 -11.61
N ILE A 604 3.29 25.83 -11.30
CA ILE A 604 4.50 26.27 -12.01
C ILE A 604 4.48 25.83 -13.49
N LEU A 605 4.02 24.61 -13.76
CA LEU A 605 4.09 24.00 -15.10
C LEU A 605 2.89 24.32 -15.99
N ASN A 606 1.70 24.54 -15.42
CA ASN A 606 0.46 24.80 -16.16
C ASN A 606 0.57 25.89 -17.24
N PRO A 607 1.24 27.05 -17.02
CA PRO A 607 1.40 28.07 -18.07
C PRO A 607 2.06 27.54 -19.35
N GLY A 608 3.04 26.63 -19.21
CA GLY A 608 3.76 26.02 -20.34
C GLY A 608 2.89 25.12 -21.22
N PHE A 609 1.82 24.55 -20.65
CA PHE A 609 0.87 23.68 -21.35
C PHE A 609 -0.48 24.35 -21.64
N SER A 610 -0.60 25.66 -21.41
CA SER A 610 -1.82 26.40 -21.77
C SER A 610 -1.97 26.44 -23.29
N LEU A 611 -3.21 26.38 -23.80
CA LEU A 611 -3.49 26.43 -25.24
C LEU A 611 -2.83 27.65 -25.92
N LYS A 612 -2.83 28.81 -25.25
CA LYS A 612 -2.15 30.01 -25.74
C LYS A 612 -0.65 29.79 -25.95
N ASN A 613 0.03 29.12 -25.02
CA ASN A 613 1.46 28.83 -25.15
C ASN A 613 1.70 27.76 -26.21
N ILE A 614 0.92 26.69 -26.21
CA ILE A 614 0.99 25.61 -27.21
C ILE A 614 0.86 26.14 -28.64
N LEU A 615 -0.10 27.06 -28.88
CA LEU A 615 -0.24 27.71 -30.19
C LEU A 615 1.01 28.50 -30.62
N SER A 616 1.71 29.13 -29.66
CA SER A 616 2.98 29.82 -29.96
C SER A 616 4.15 28.88 -30.28
N LEU A 617 4.03 27.59 -29.93
CA LEU A 617 5.02 26.55 -30.16
C LEU A 617 4.75 25.74 -31.45
N VAL A 618 3.61 25.96 -32.11
CA VAL A 618 3.23 25.29 -33.37
C VAL A 618 4.32 25.36 -34.44
N PRO A 619 5.03 26.49 -34.66
CA PRO A 619 6.11 26.53 -35.66
C PRO A 619 7.19 25.47 -35.41
N LEU A 620 7.57 25.25 -34.15
CA LEU A 620 8.56 24.24 -33.79
C LEU A 620 8.04 22.82 -34.03
N MET A 621 6.75 22.57 -33.79
CA MET A 621 6.13 21.26 -34.04
C MET A 621 6.04 20.99 -35.55
N VAL A 622 5.66 21.98 -36.35
CA VAL A 622 5.60 21.88 -37.81
C VAL A 622 6.95 21.50 -38.39
N GLU A 623 8.05 22.11 -37.91
CA GLU A 623 9.40 21.75 -38.34
C GLU A 623 9.74 20.28 -38.08
N GLU A 624 9.43 19.74 -36.90
CA GLU A 624 9.74 18.33 -36.59
C GLU A 624 8.81 17.36 -37.33
N VAL A 625 7.54 17.73 -37.55
CA VAL A 625 6.59 16.94 -38.35
C VAL A 625 6.97 16.97 -39.84
N GLN A 626 7.58 18.05 -40.35
CA GLN A 626 8.13 18.08 -41.71
C GLN A 626 9.30 17.10 -41.90
N VAL A 627 10.12 16.90 -40.86
CA VAL A 627 11.14 15.85 -40.88
C VAL A 627 10.47 14.48 -40.97
N PHE A 628 9.44 14.24 -40.16
CA PHE A 628 8.65 13.00 -40.22
C PHE A 628 8.02 12.77 -41.60
N ARG A 629 7.41 13.82 -42.20
CA ARG A 629 6.86 13.80 -43.56
C ARG A 629 7.92 13.42 -44.59
N THR A 630 9.11 14.01 -44.53
CA THR A 630 10.23 13.68 -45.44
C THR A 630 10.61 12.20 -45.34
N ARG A 631 10.52 11.60 -44.14
CA ARG A 631 10.80 10.16 -43.98
C ARG A 631 9.70 9.29 -44.57
N LEU A 632 8.44 9.69 -44.47
CA LEU A 632 7.33 9.01 -45.14
C LEU A 632 7.47 9.11 -46.66
N ASP A 633 7.87 10.28 -47.19
CA ASP A 633 8.20 10.47 -48.61
C ASP A 633 9.32 9.54 -49.06
N GLN A 634 10.38 9.41 -48.27
CA GLN A 634 11.46 8.46 -48.56
C GLN A 634 10.95 7.02 -48.63
N LEU A 635 10.11 6.59 -47.67
CA LEU A 635 9.52 5.24 -47.67
C LEU A 635 8.58 5.02 -48.87
N ALA A 636 7.84 6.05 -49.27
CA ALA A 636 6.98 6.00 -50.46
C ALA A 636 7.81 5.77 -51.73
N ARG A 637 8.96 6.45 -51.86
CA ARG A 637 9.86 6.30 -53.01
C ARG A 637 10.60 4.97 -53.04
N THR A 638 11.02 4.46 -51.88
CA THR A 638 11.79 3.21 -51.81
C THR A 638 10.92 1.96 -51.76
N GLY A 639 9.66 2.08 -51.35
CA GLY A 639 8.77 0.96 -51.08
C GLY A 639 9.19 0.12 -49.87
N GLU A 640 10.13 0.61 -49.05
CA GLU A 640 10.63 -0.09 -47.88
C GLU A 640 9.59 -0.14 -46.74
N THR A 641 9.70 -1.17 -45.91
CA THR A 641 8.89 -1.29 -44.69
C THR A 641 9.59 -0.65 -43.51
N ALA A 642 8.85 0.09 -42.67
CA ALA A 642 9.37 0.64 -41.41
C ALA A 642 8.39 0.44 -40.26
N ALA A 643 8.88 0.42 -39.01
CA ALA A 643 8.04 0.38 -37.82
C ALA A 643 7.51 1.79 -37.50
N LEU A 644 6.20 2.00 -37.66
CA LEU A 644 5.57 3.30 -37.46
C LEU A 644 5.68 3.76 -35.99
N LEU A 645 5.62 2.83 -35.04
CA LEU A 645 5.79 3.14 -33.62
C LEU A 645 7.16 3.76 -33.34
N GLU A 646 8.24 3.19 -33.89
CA GLU A 646 9.59 3.73 -33.70
C GLU A 646 9.75 5.12 -34.33
N MET A 647 9.20 5.30 -35.54
CA MET A 647 9.23 6.60 -36.23
C MET A 647 8.43 7.65 -35.45
N GLY A 648 7.24 7.29 -34.97
CA GLY A 648 6.38 8.14 -34.14
C GLY A 648 7.05 8.49 -32.81
N SER A 649 7.73 7.54 -32.17
CA SER A 649 8.44 7.79 -30.92
C SER A 649 9.60 8.77 -31.11
N LYS A 650 10.35 8.67 -32.20
CA LYS A 650 11.41 9.63 -32.52
C LYS A 650 10.86 11.03 -32.80
N LEU A 651 9.74 11.13 -33.53
CA LEU A 651 9.05 12.40 -33.76
C LEU A 651 8.60 13.04 -32.44
N ALA A 652 7.83 12.30 -31.63
CA ALA A 652 7.29 12.83 -30.38
C ALA A 652 8.41 13.21 -29.39
N PHE A 653 9.52 12.45 -29.36
CA PHE A 653 10.69 12.78 -28.56
C PHE A 653 11.35 14.09 -29.00
N ASP A 654 11.50 14.32 -30.32
CA ASP A 654 12.03 15.57 -30.87
C ASP A 654 11.09 16.75 -30.57
N VAL A 655 9.77 16.58 -30.73
CA VAL A 655 8.75 17.58 -30.38
C VAL A 655 8.81 17.96 -28.90
N VAL A 656 8.91 16.99 -27.99
CA VAL A 656 9.10 17.26 -26.55
C VAL A 656 10.41 18.02 -26.31
N GLY A 657 11.49 17.68 -27.02
CA GLY A 657 12.75 18.43 -26.97
C GLY A 657 12.59 19.91 -27.34
N ARG A 658 11.88 20.20 -28.43
CA ARG A 658 11.60 21.57 -28.87
C ARG A 658 10.68 22.32 -27.90
N VAL A 659 9.60 21.70 -27.44
CA VAL A 659 8.58 22.33 -26.59
C VAL A 659 9.06 22.53 -25.15
N ALA A 660 9.72 21.53 -24.57
CA ALA A 660 10.15 21.57 -23.19
C ALA A 660 11.45 22.36 -23.00
N LEU A 661 12.36 22.29 -23.97
CA LEU A 661 13.74 22.77 -23.83
C LEU A 661 14.23 23.63 -25.02
N ASP A 662 13.48 23.84 -26.09
CA ASP A 662 13.96 24.51 -27.32
C ASP A 662 15.29 23.96 -27.83
N ILE A 663 15.46 22.63 -27.73
CA ILE A 663 16.62 21.94 -28.29
C ILE A 663 16.18 21.10 -29.49
N ARG A 664 17.02 21.09 -30.52
CA ARG A 664 16.86 20.17 -31.65
C ARG A 664 17.68 18.91 -31.37
N ILE A 665 16.97 17.86 -30.95
CA ILE A 665 17.56 16.57 -30.58
C ILE A 665 18.02 15.78 -31.81
N ASP A 666 17.31 15.96 -32.94
CA ASP A 666 17.54 15.29 -34.22
C ASP A 666 17.49 13.74 -34.10
N GLY A 667 16.64 13.24 -33.20
CA GLY A 667 16.45 11.82 -32.93
C GLY A 667 15.80 11.08 -34.08
N GLN A 668 15.05 11.77 -34.94
CA GLN A 668 14.54 11.22 -36.19
C GLN A 668 15.67 10.81 -37.14
N ASN A 669 16.67 11.66 -37.38
CA ASN A 669 17.71 11.36 -38.37
C ASN A 669 18.89 10.57 -37.79
N ARG A 670 19.16 10.70 -36.48
CA ARG A 670 20.38 10.16 -35.86
C ARG A 670 20.11 9.46 -34.53
N PRO A 671 20.89 8.42 -34.19
CA PRO A 671 20.81 7.83 -32.86
C PRO A 671 21.15 8.85 -31.77
N ASN A 672 20.22 9.08 -30.85
CA ASN A 672 20.41 10.04 -29.75
C ASN A 672 20.71 9.32 -28.42
N ARG A 673 21.73 9.81 -27.70
CA ARG A 673 22.16 9.23 -26.41
C ARG A 673 21.13 9.42 -25.30
N LEU A 674 20.45 10.56 -25.24
CA LEU A 674 19.41 10.82 -24.24
C LEU A 674 18.23 9.88 -24.43
N TYR A 675 17.73 9.77 -25.68
CA TYR A 675 16.63 8.87 -26.04
C TYR A 675 16.94 7.42 -25.63
N ARG A 676 18.09 6.88 -26.06
CA ARG A 676 18.49 5.50 -25.72
C ARG A 676 18.64 5.26 -24.22
N THR A 677 19.18 6.23 -23.49
CA THR A 677 19.38 6.11 -22.03
C THR A 677 18.05 6.15 -21.28
N LEU A 678 17.08 6.95 -21.75
CA LEU A 678 15.73 6.99 -21.19
C LEU A 678 14.97 5.69 -21.45
N LEU A 679 15.00 5.17 -22.68
CA LEU A 679 14.39 3.87 -23.01
C LEU A 679 14.99 2.72 -22.19
N GLU A 680 16.32 2.66 -22.05
CA GLU A 680 16.96 1.67 -21.19
C GLU A 680 16.55 1.81 -19.71
N SER A 681 16.27 3.04 -19.26
CA SER A 681 15.78 3.27 -17.90
C SER A 681 14.33 2.78 -17.74
N ILE A 682 13.47 2.99 -18.75
CA ILE A 682 12.08 2.52 -18.78
C ILE A 682 12.02 1.00 -18.78
N SER A 683 12.81 0.32 -19.62
CA SER A 683 12.80 -1.14 -19.71
C SER A 683 13.26 -1.85 -18.43
N LEU A 684 13.92 -1.11 -17.53
CA LEU A 684 14.33 -1.55 -16.20
C LEU A 684 13.32 -1.20 -15.09
N LEU A 685 12.24 -0.46 -15.38
CA LEU A 685 11.15 -0.25 -14.40
C LEU A 685 10.34 -1.55 -14.23
N ILE A 686 9.78 -1.71 -13.03
CA ILE A 686 8.99 -2.90 -12.65
C ILE A 686 7.53 -2.45 -12.60
N VAL A 687 6.90 -2.38 -13.77
CA VAL A 687 5.56 -1.81 -13.97
C VAL A 687 4.42 -2.85 -13.95
N ASP A 688 4.77 -4.12 -13.85
CA ASP A 688 3.81 -5.21 -13.71
C ASP A 688 4.38 -6.31 -12.81
N ALA A 689 3.52 -7.24 -12.41
CA ALA A 689 3.89 -8.41 -11.64
C ALA A 689 3.95 -9.69 -12.51
N ALA A 690 4.08 -9.56 -13.83
CA ALA A 690 4.14 -10.72 -14.71
C ALA A 690 5.34 -11.62 -14.36
N PRO A 691 5.27 -12.94 -14.60
CA PRO A 691 6.37 -13.87 -14.29
C PRO A 691 7.73 -13.44 -14.86
N ARG A 692 7.75 -12.85 -16.07
CA ARG A 692 8.94 -12.26 -16.70
C ARG A 692 9.57 -11.10 -15.90
N THR A 693 8.75 -10.37 -15.16
CA THR A 693 9.14 -9.18 -14.40
C THR A 693 9.64 -9.55 -13.00
N LEU A 694 9.23 -10.71 -12.47
CA LEU A 694 9.85 -11.30 -11.28
C LEU A 694 11.34 -11.55 -11.49
N TRP A 695 11.76 -12.03 -12.68
CA TRP A 695 13.19 -12.17 -13.04
C TRP A 695 13.94 -10.83 -12.99
N LYS A 696 13.34 -9.75 -13.52
CA LYS A 696 13.90 -8.38 -13.43
C LYS A 696 13.98 -7.89 -11.97
N LYS A 697 13.00 -8.26 -11.13
CA LYS A 697 12.85 -7.82 -9.72
C LYS A 697 13.78 -8.52 -8.73
N THR A 698 13.96 -9.84 -8.84
CA THR A 698 14.65 -10.63 -7.79
C THR A 698 16.02 -11.16 -8.18
N LEU A 699 16.35 -11.28 -9.49
CA LEU A 699 17.60 -11.92 -9.94
C LEU A 699 18.60 -10.96 -10.61
N ASN A 700 18.18 -9.79 -11.09
CA ASN A 700 19.07 -8.83 -11.73
C ASN A 700 19.78 -7.90 -10.73
N ILE A 701 20.85 -8.39 -10.10
CA ILE A 701 21.68 -7.62 -9.13
C ILE A 701 22.29 -6.34 -9.76
N ARG A 702 22.48 -6.32 -11.09
CA ARG A 702 23.04 -5.14 -11.80
C ARG A 702 22.03 -4.02 -12.02
N ARG A 703 20.72 -4.30 -11.94
CA ARG A 703 19.64 -3.33 -12.23
C ARG A 703 19.77 -2.01 -11.46
N PRO A 704 19.96 -1.98 -10.12
CA PRO A 704 20.09 -0.71 -9.38
C PRO A 704 21.30 0.12 -9.84
N PHE A 705 22.41 -0.53 -10.19
CA PHE A 705 23.61 0.14 -10.69
C PHE A 705 23.39 0.76 -12.08
N ILE A 706 22.73 0.05 -12.98
CA ILE A 706 22.42 0.56 -14.32
C ILE A 706 21.48 1.78 -14.21
N LEU A 707 20.42 1.68 -13.40
CA LEU A 707 19.50 2.79 -13.14
C LEU A 707 20.22 3.99 -12.52
N TRP A 708 21.10 3.78 -11.54
CA TRP A 708 21.91 4.85 -10.96
C TRP A 708 22.81 5.53 -12.01
N ASN A 709 23.50 4.75 -12.85
CA ASN A 709 24.37 5.25 -13.90
C ASN A 709 23.58 6.02 -14.98
N ASN A 710 22.42 5.51 -15.39
CA ASN A 710 21.56 6.15 -16.37
C ASN A 710 20.98 7.47 -15.84
N ASN A 711 20.57 7.52 -14.58
CA ASN A 711 20.19 8.76 -13.91
C ASN A 711 21.31 9.82 -13.94
N ARG A 712 22.57 9.39 -13.73
CA ARG A 712 23.74 10.27 -13.81
C ARG A 712 23.99 10.76 -15.23
N LYS A 713 23.89 9.90 -16.24
CA LYS A 713 24.03 10.28 -17.66
C LYS A 713 22.96 11.29 -18.08
N ILE A 714 21.70 11.05 -17.72
CA ILE A 714 20.58 11.95 -18.03
C ILE A 714 20.80 13.31 -17.36
N ARG A 715 21.19 13.32 -16.07
CA ARG A 715 21.52 14.57 -15.36
C ARG A 715 22.63 15.33 -16.07
N ASN A 716 23.74 14.67 -16.40
CA ASN A 716 24.88 15.30 -17.07
C ASN A 716 24.52 15.87 -18.45
N TYR A 717 23.52 15.29 -19.13
CA TYR A 717 23.01 15.81 -20.39
C TYR A 717 22.10 17.04 -20.20
N LEU A 718 21.17 17.00 -19.24
CA LEU A 718 20.17 18.05 -19.05
C LEU A 718 20.67 19.26 -18.24
N SER A 719 21.56 19.07 -17.27
CA SER A 719 22.03 20.14 -16.40
C SER A 719 22.68 21.31 -17.16
N PRO A 720 23.57 21.10 -18.16
CA PRO A 720 24.15 22.21 -18.92
C PRO A 720 23.10 23.03 -19.68
N ILE A 721 22.07 22.36 -20.24
CA ILE A 721 20.97 23.00 -20.98
C ILE A 721 20.14 23.88 -20.03
N ILE A 722 19.75 23.32 -18.88
CA ILE A 722 19.00 24.06 -17.84
C ILE A 722 19.82 25.27 -17.36
N ASN A 723 21.11 25.08 -17.09
CA ASN A 723 21.98 26.17 -16.63
C ASN A 723 22.14 27.27 -17.70
N SER A 724 22.19 26.93 -18.99
CA SER A 724 22.22 27.92 -20.07
C SER A 724 20.93 28.75 -20.12
N HIS A 725 19.76 28.12 -19.95
CA HIS A 725 18.49 28.85 -19.84
C HIS A 725 18.41 29.74 -18.60
N LEU A 726 18.99 29.31 -17.48
CA LEU A 726 19.07 30.12 -16.27
C LEU A 726 19.93 31.38 -16.46
N GLN A 727 21.01 31.29 -17.24
CA GLN A 727 21.92 32.42 -17.49
C GLN A 727 21.36 33.42 -18.50
N THR A 728 20.57 32.96 -19.48
CA THR A 728 19.98 33.81 -20.54
C THR A 728 18.65 34.49 -20.12
N ARG A 729 18.28 34.34 -18.84
CA ARG A 729 17.03 34.80 -18.20
C ARG A 729 16.69 36.28 -18.39
N GLU A 730 17.70 37.16 -18.53
CA GLU A 730 17.49 38.61 -18.65
C GLU A 730 17.35 39.12 -20.09
N HIS A 731 17.69 38.30 -21.10
CA HIS A 731 17.83 38.80 -22.48
C HIS A 731 16.91 38.13 -23.52
N ASN A 732 16.23 37.03 -23.20
CA ASN A 732 15.45 36.30 -24.21
C ASN A 732 13.99 36.77 -24.31
N LYS A 733 13.69 37.57 -25.34
CA LYS A 733 12.35 37.69 -25.96
C LYS A 733 12.00 36.47 -26.85
N GLY A 734 12.64 35.32 -26.59
CA GLY A 734 12.55 34.10 -27.40
C GLY A 734 11.30 33.25 -27.11
N VAL A 735 11.31 32.02 -27.63
CA VAL A 735 10.21 31.07 -27.52
C VAL A 735 9.97 30.66 -26.06
N LYS A 736 8.71 30.65 -25.62
CA LYS A 736 8.30 30.34 -24.24
C LYS A 736 8.17 28.84 -24.00
N THR A 737 9.31 28.18 -23.79
CA THR A 737 9.35 26.75 -23.45
C THR A 737 8.75 26.44 -22.09
N VAL A 738 8.36 25.19 -21.87
CA VAL A 738 7.87 24.72 -20.56
C VAL A 738 8.92 24.97 -19.47
N THR A 739 10.19 24.69 -19.75
CA THR A 739 11.28 24.90 -18.79
C THR A 739 11.55 26.38 -18.53
N GLY A 740 11.55 27.21 -19.58
CA GLY A 740 11.73 28.66 -19.44
C GLY A 740 10.66 29.28 -18.54
N LEU A 741 9.39 28.93 -18.77
CA LEU A 741 8.28 29.40 -17.95
C LEU A 741 8.34 28.87 -16.51
N ALA A 742 8.76 27.61 -16.31
CA ALA A 742 8.95 27.06 -14.97
C ALA A 742 10.05 27.80 -14.19
N ILE A 743 11.16 28.14 -14.87
CA ILE A 743 12.26 28.94 -14.33
C ILE A 743 11.80 30.36 -13.97
N GLU A 744 10.96 30.99 -14.80
CA GLU A 744 10.41 32.33 -14.53
C GLU A 744 9.44 32.34 -13.34
N ALA A 745 8.64 31.29 -13.18
CA ALA A 745 7.64 31.18 -12.13
C ALA A 745 8.25 30.87 -10.75
N TYR A 746 9.36 30.12 -10.70
CA TYR A 746 9.91 29.59 -9.45
C TYR A 746 10.27 30.68 -8.41
N PRO A 747 10.97 31.79 -8.75
CA PRO A 747 11.34 32.81 -7.77
C PRO A 747 10.16 33.60 -7.22
N LYS A 748 9.03 33.65 -7.94
CA LYS A 748 7.81 34.33 -7.48
C LYS A 748 7.11 33.57 -6.35
N LEU A 749 7.39 32.27 -6.20
CA LEU A 749 6.79 31.40 -5.19
C LEU A 749 7.69 31.18 -3.96
N ASN A 750 9.00 31.45 -4.08
CA ASN A 750 9.99 31.36 -2.99
C ASN A 750 10.87 32.63 -2.92
N PRO A 751 10.35 33.75 -2.39
CA PRO A 751 11.09 35.02 -2.33
C PRO A 751 12.30 35.02 -1.37
N VAL A 752 12.47 33.97 -0.56
CA VAL A 752 13.49 33.89 0.51
C VAL A 752 14.86 33.42 0.00
N THR A 753 14.96 32.81 -1.18
CA THR A 753 16.23 32.27 -1.70
C THR A 753 16.88 33.21 -2.71
N SER A 754 17.93 33.89 -2.24
CA SER A 754 18.79 34.85 -2.93
C SER A 754 19.35 34.37 -4.28
N LYS A 755 19.26 35.21 -5.33
CA LYS A 755 20.10 35.36 -6.56
C LYS A 755 20.63 34.13 -7.34
N GLN A 756 20.57 32.90 -6.84
CA GLN A 756 20.99 31.65 -7.47
C GLN A 756 19.91 30.59 -7.29
N VAL A 757 19.66 29.83 -8.36
CA VAL A 757 18.70 28.73 -8.34
C VAL A 757 19.29 27.56 -7.55
N ASP A 758 18.56 27.11 -6.51
CA ASP A 758 18.92 25.99 -5.64
C ASP A 758 19.15 24.70 -6.46
N SER A 759 20.19 23.91 -6.13
CA SER A 759 20.44 22.58 -6.72
C SER A 759 19.21 21.69 -6.61
N LYS A 760 18.43 21.82 -5.53
CA LYS A 760 17.19 21.06 -5.34
C LYS A 760 16.13 21.37 -6.40
N PHE A 761 16.05 22.62 -6.86
CA PHE A 761 15.13 22.98 -7.94
C PHE A 761 15.53 22.30 -9.25
N ILE A 762 16.83 22.31 -9.57
CA ILE A 762 17.35 21.66 -10.77
C ILE A 762 17.06 20.15 -10.74
N ASP A 763 17.21 19.51 -9.56
CA ASP A 763 16.92 18.08 -9.39
C ASP A 763 15.45 17.76 -9.69
N ILE A 764 14.53 18.54 -9.12
CA ILE A 764 13.10 18.35 -9.34
C ILE A 764 12.73 18.66 -10.80
N LEU A 765 13.27 19.73 -11.39
CA LEU A 765 13.04 20.08 -12.80
C LEU A 765 13.54 18.96 -13.73
N ILE A 766 14.69 18.35 -13.45
CA ILE A 766 15.18 17.18 -14.18
C ILE A 766 14.21 16.00 -14.01
N ALA A 767 13.66 15.78 -12.81
CA ALA A 767 12.63 14.76 -12.61
C ALA A 767 11.37 15.03 -13.45
N GLN A 768 10.94 16.29 -13.57
CA GLN A 768 9.83 16.68 -14.47
C GLN A 768 10.17 16.43 -15.94
N LEU A 769 11.37 16.80 -16.38
CA LEU A 769 11.79 16.60 -17.77
C LEU A 769 11.86 15.12 -18.14
N LYS A 770 12.38 14.28 -17.24
CA LYS A 770 12.35 12.81 -17.44
C LYS A 770 10.93 12.32 -17.68
N ILE A 771 9.96 12.75 -16.86
CA ILE A 771 8.59 12.28 -17.04
C ILE A 771 7.93 12.86 -18.29
N PHE A 772 8.28 14.08 -18.73
CA PHE A 772 7.78 14.65 -19.98
C PHE A 772 8.26 13.89 -21.20
N PHE A 773 9.55 13.54 -21.28
CA PHE A 773 10.07 12.73 -22.37
C PHE A 773 9.45 11.33 -22.38
N ILE A 774 9.28 10.70 -21.22
CA ILE A 774 8.75 9.34 -21.14
C ILE A 774 7.24 9.32 -21.46
N ALA A 775 6.46 10.17 -20.79
CA ALA A 775 5.01 10.18 -20.96
C ALA A 775 4.58 10.76 -22.32
N GLY A 776 5.32 11.75 -22.85
CA GLY A 776 4.97 12.43 -24.11
C GLY A 776 5.39 11.67 -25.37
N THR A 777 6.33 10.73 -25.27
CA THR A 777 6.85 9.99 -26.44
C THR A 777 6.02 8.76 -26.78
N ASP A 778 6.03 7.73 -25.93
CA ASP A 778 5.45 6.42 -26.27
C ASP A 778 3.92 6.51 -26.46
N THR A 779 3.24 7.32 -25.64
CA THR A 779 1.78 7.46 -25.69
C THR A 779 1.30 8.12 -27.00
N THR A 780 2.03 9.15 -27.45
CA THR A 780 1.74 9.85 -28.71
C THR A 780 2.06 8.96 -29.91
N ALA A 781 3.19 8.26 -29.88
CA ALA A 781 3.60 7.35 -30.95
C ALA A 781 2.62 6.17 -31.15
N ALA A 782 2.15 5.57 -30.05
CA ALA A 782 1.12 4.53 -30.09
C ALA A 782 -0.18 5.07 -30.70
N THR A 783 -0.60 6.29 -30.30
CA THR A 783 -1.80 6.94 -30.84
C THR A 783 -1.67 7.21 -32.34
N ILE A 784 -0.52 7.74 -32.79
CA ILE A 784 -0.23 7.95 -34.22
C ILE A 784 -0.40 6.63 -34.99
N SER A 785 0.18 5.55 -34.46
CA SER A 785 0.13 4.24 -35.10
C SER A 785 -1.31 3.74 -35.27
N PHE A 786 -2.08 3.65 -34.17
CA PHE A 786 -3.47 3.19 -34.24
C PHE A 786 -4.37 4.10 -35.09
N MET A 787 -4.10 5.41 -35.11
CA MET A 787 -4.85 6.37 -35.92
C MET A 787 -4.75 6.07 -37.41
N TYR A 788 -3.53 5.81 -37.92
CA TYR A 788 -3.34 5.46 -39.33
C TYR A 788 -3.93 4.11 -39.69
N GLU A 789 -3.80 3.11 -38.82
CA GLU A 789 -4.41 1.80 -39.04
C GLU A 789 -5.94 1.88 -39.12
N LEU A 790 -6.56 2.61 -38.20
CA LEU A 790 -8.01 2.79 -38.18
C LEU A 790 -8.51 3.52 -39.42
N LEU A 791 -7.78 4.55 -39.87
CA LEU A 791 -8.10 5.28 -41.10
C LEU A 791 -7.94 4.41 -42.35
N HIS A 792 -6.85 3.63 -42.44
CA HIS A 792 -6.63 2.70 -43.54
C HIS A 792 -7.74 1.64 -43.63
N SER A 793 -8.14 1.10 -42.47
CA SER A 793 -9.24 0.12 -42.38
C SER A 793 -10.62 0.73 -42.65
N ASN A 794 -10.71 2.06 -42.77
CA ASN A 794 -11.95 2.80 -42.96
C ASN A 794 -11.84 3.88 -44.06
N PRO A 795 -11.78 3.50 -45.35
CA PRO A 795 -11.54 4.43 -46.46
C PRO A 795 -12.55 5.60 -46.53
N GLU A 796 -13.83 5.36 -46.22
CA GLU A 796 -14.84 6.44 -46.17
C GLU A 796 -14.53 7.50 -45.12
N LYS A 797 -14.03 7.11 -43.95
CA LYS A 797 -13.67 8.08 -42.90
C LYS A 797 -12.40 8.83 -43.27
N LEU A 798 -11.44 8.15 -43.90
CA LEU A 798 -10.24 8.78 -44.46
C LEU A 798 -10.59 9.82 -45.54
N ARG A 799 -11.54 9.50 -46.44
CA ARG A 799 -12.02 10.43 -47.48
C ARG A 799 -12.66 11.68 -46.88
N LYS A 800 -13.53 11.53 -45.86
CA LYS A 800 -14.12 12.68 -45.15
C LYS A 800 -13.08 13.57 -44.48
N LEU A 801 -12.06 12.96 -43.86
CA LEU A 801 -10.97 13.70 -43.23
C LEU A 801 -10.15 14.49 -44.26
N ARG A 802 -9.82 13.88 -45.40
CA ARG A 802 -9.15 14.57 -46.51
C ARG A 802 -9.98 15.73 -47.05
N ALA A 803 -11.29 15.55 -47.22
CA ALA A 803 -12.20 16.59 -47.66
C ALA A 803 -12.23 17.79 -46.67
N GLU A 804 -12.29 17.54 -45.36
CA GLU A 804 -12.18 18.61 -44.35
C GLU A 804 -10.86 19.37 -44.49
N HIS A 805 -9.74 18.66 -44.68
CA HIS A 805 -8.44 19.32 -44.82
C HIS A 805 -8.33 20.14 -46.10
N GLU A 806 -8.89 19.66 -47.22
CA GLU A 806 -8.94 20.41 -48.48
C GLU A 806 -9.75 21.70 -48.33
N GLU A 807 -10.93 21.62 -47.71
CA GLU A 807 -11.80 22.77 -47.48
C GLU A 807 -11.16 23.82 -46.58
N ILE A 808 -10.58 23.40 -45.46
CA ILE A 808 -10.18 24.32 -44.38
C ILE A 808 -8.71 24.75 -44.54
N LEU A 809 -7.83 23.80 -44.87
CA LEU A 809 -6.39 24.04 -44.92
C LEU A 809 -5.90 24.49 -46.31
N GLY A 810 -6.72 24.31 -47.36
CA GLY A 810 -6.46 24.79 -48.72
C GLY A 810 -5.36 24.01 -49.43
N ASP A 811 -4.50 24.70 -50.18
CA ASP A 811 -3.48 24.07 -51.03
C ASP A 811 -2.37 23.33 -50.25
N LYS A 812 -1.87 22.21 -50.80
CA LYS A 812 -0.87 21.35 -50.14
C LYS A 812 0.51 22.01 -50.06
N ASP A 813 0.92 22.74 -51.10
CA ASP A 813 2.27 23.29 -51.21
C ASP A 813 2.49 24.45 -50.24
N THR A 814 1.43 25.21 -49.96
CA THR A 814 1.47 26.35 -49.02
C THR A 814 1.08 25.99 -47.59
N LEU A 815 0.70 24.74 -47.33
CA LEU A 815 0.10 24.29 -46.08
C LEU A 815 0.93 24.58 -44.84
N SER A 816 2.22 24.22 -44.87
CA SER A 816 3.10 24.40 -43.70
C SER A 816 3.26 25.88 -43.33
N ALA A 817 3.49 26.74 -44.32
CA ALA A 817 3.61 28.18 -44.12
C ALA A 817 2.29 28.78 -43.58
N ARG A 818 1.15 28.29 -44.09
CA ARG A 818 -0.18 28.72 -43.64
C ARG A 818 -0.48 28.32 -42.20
N ILE A 819 -0.13 27.10 -41.79
CA ILE A 819 -0.28 26.66 -40.38
C ILE A 819 0.62 27.47 -39.45
N ILE A 820 1.86 27.76 -39.86
CA ILE A 820 2.79 28.60 -39.09
C ILE A 820 2.24 30.02 -38.93
N ALA A 821 1.71 30.62 -40.00
CA ALA A 821 1.13 31.97 -39.98
C ALA A 821 -0.19 32.04 -39.20
N HIS A 822 -1.01 30.99 -39.26
CA HIS A 822 -2.33 30.93 -38.65
C HIS A 822 -2.56 29.62 -37.87
N PRO A 823 -1.90 29.41 -36.71
CA PRO A 823 -2.01 28.16 -35.94
C PRO A 823 -3.44 27.81 -35.50
N ASN A 824 -4.31 28.82 -35.37
CA ASN A 824 -5.72 28.63 -35.01
C ASN A 824 -6.52 27.83 -36.04
N LEU A 825 -6.05 27.70 -37.29
CA LEU A 825 -6.68 26.85 -38.30
C LEU A 825 -6.78 25.39 -37.83
N LEU A 826 -5.80 24.91 -37.06
CA LEU A 826 -5.81 23.54 -36.52
C LEU A 826 -6.97 23.30 -35.55
N ASN A 827 -7.47 24.36 -34.88
CA ASN A 827 -8.64 24.26 -34.00
C ASN A 827 -9.97 24.22 -34.77
N GLN A 828 -9.94 24.49 -36.08
CA GLN A 828 -11.12 24.47 -36.96
C GLN A 828 -11.27 23.13 -37.69
N LEU A 829 -10.62 22.05 -37.22
CA LEU A 829 -10.72 20.71 -37.81
C LEU A 829 -11.56 19.77 -36.91
N PRO A 830 -12.90 19.96 -36.86
CA PRO A 830 -13.78 19.18 -35.99
C PRO A 830 -13.76 17.67 -36.27
N TYR A 831 -13.77 17.25 -37.53
CA TYR A 831 -13.75 15.84 -37.94
C TYR A 831 -12.39 15.20 -37.67
N THR A 832 -11.29 15.90 -37.92
CA THR A 832 -9.95 15.45 -37.52
C THR A 832 -9.84 15.27 -36.01
N THR A 833 -10.38 16.21 -35.24
CA THR A 833 -10.43 16.10 -33.78
C THR A 833 -11.28 14.90 -33.34
N ALA A 834 -12.40 14.65 -34.03
CA ALA A 834 -13.25 13.49 -33.79
C ALA A 834 -12.53 12.17 -34.08
N VAL A 835 -11.74 12.08 -35.15
CA VAL A 835 -10.87 10.93 -35.48
C VAL A 835 -9.85 10.67 -34.38
N ILE A 836 -9.17 11.72 -33.88
CA ILE A 836 -8.20 11.61 -32.78
C ILE A 836 -8.88 11.10 -31.51
N LYS A 837 -10.02 11.71 -31.12
CA LYS A 837 -10.76 11.31 -29.91
C LYS A 837 -11.26 9.88 -30.02
N GLU A 838 -11.77 9.48 -31.18
CA GLU A 838 -12.25 8.12 -31.39
C GLU A 838 -11.10 7.09 -31.37
N THR A 839 -9.92 7.44 -31.88
CA THR A 839 -8.71 6.61 -31.76
C THR A 839 -8.33 6.41 -30.29
N LEU A 840 -8.26 7.50 -29.52
CA LEU A 840 -7.94 7.46 -28.09
C LEU A 840 -8.99 6.72 -27.24
N ARG A 841 -10.26 6.72 -27.68
CA ARG A 841 -11.32 5.92 -27.06
C ARG A 841 -11.09 4.43 -27.27
N LEU A 842 -10.76 4.04 -28.49
CA LEU A 842 -10.52 2.64 -28.85
C LEU A 842 -9.21 2.10 -28.25
N PHE A 843 -8.19 2.95 -28.14
CA PHE A 843 -6.84 2.60 -27.69
C PHE A 843 -6.30 3.61 -26.67
N PRO A 844 -6.88 3.67 -25.45
CA PRO A 844 -6.37 4.53 -24.39
C PRO A 844 -4.95 4.08 -23.99
N PRO A 845 -3.93 4.95 -24.00
CA PRO A 845 -2.54 4.51 -23.78
C PRO A 845 -2.24 3.99 -22.36
N VAL A 846 -2.93 4.51 -21.34
CA VAL A 846 -2.67 4.18 -19.93
C VAL A 846 -3.93 4.36 -19.08
N GLY A 847 -4.08 3.54 -18.03
CA GLY A 847 -5.12 3.72 -17.01
C GLY A 847 -4.59 4.42 -15.75
N SER A 848 -5.47 4.75 -14.80
CA SER A 848 -5.09 5.50 -13.58
C SER A 848 -5.45 4.72 -12.31
N VAL A 849 -4.54 4.69 -11.33
CA VAL A 849 -4.78 4.03 -10.03
C VAL A 849 -4.81 5.03 -8.87
N ARG A 850 -5.60 4.74 -7.83
CA ARG A 850 -5.68 5.49 -6.57
C ARG A 850 -5.68 4.55 -5.36
N GLU A 851 -5.25 5.09 -4.23
CA GLU A 851 -5.31 4.40 -2.93
C GLU A 851 -6.73 4.44 -2.38
N GLY A 852 -7.33 3.26 -2.16
CA GLY A 852 -8.58 3.15 -1.41
C GLY A 852 -8.37 3.32 0.09
N ASN A 853 -9.43 3.63 0.84
CA ASN A 853 -9.33 3.76 2.29
C ASN A 853 -10.68 3.46 2.96
N LYS A 854 -10.63 3.06 4.23
CA LYS A 854 -11.82 2.75 5.04
C LYS A 854 -12.90 3.82 5.14
N ASP A 855 -12.53 5.09 4.97
CA ASP A 855 -13.44 6.22 5.08
C ASP A 855 -14.10 6.56 3.72
N PHE A 856 -13.77 5.80 2.66
CA PHE A 856 -14.24 6.04 1.31
C PHE A 856 -14.89 4.79 0.70
N PHE A 857 -16.09 4.98 0.14
CA PHE A 857 -16.85 3.93 -0.52
C PHE A 857 -17.22 4.42 -1.92
N LEU A 858 -17.19 3.53 -2.91
CA LEU A 858 -17.75 3.84 -4.21
C LEU A 858 -19.24 3.58 -4.17
N ILE A 859 -20.02 4.55 -4.64
CA ILE A 859 -21.47 4.44 -4.69
C ILE A 859 -21.88 4.32 -6.15
N ASN A 860 -22.50 3.22 -6.54
CA ASN A 860 -23.11 3.12 -7.85
C ASN A 860 -24.31 4.08 -7.90
N PRO A 861 -24.34 5.06 -8.82
CA PRO A 861 -25.41 6.06 -8.86
C PRO A 861 -26.75 5.50 -9.33
N GLU A 862 -26.76 4.36 -10.02
CA GLU A 862 -27.95 3.74 -10.60
C GLU A 862 -28.56 2.70 -9.64
N THR A 863 -27.72 1.87 -8.99
CA THR A 863 -28.18 0.83 -8.06
C THR A 863 -28.18 1.27 -6.59
N GLY A 864 -27.44 2.33 -6.25
CA GLY A 864 -27.19 2.73 -4.86
C GLY A 864 -26.20 1.83 -4.12
N ALA A 865 -25.66 0.79 -4.78
CA ALA A 865 -24.73 -0.15 -4.17
C ALA A 865 -23.46 0.55 -3.70
N ARG A 866 -22.98 0.10 -2.54
CA ARG A 866 -21.84 0.71 -1.84
C ARG A 866 -20.69 -0.28 -1.79
N LEU A 867 -19.62 0.01 -2.53
CA LEU A 867 -18.43 -0.83 -2.62
C LEU A 867 -17.34 -0.34 -1.67
N PRO A 868 -16.89 -1.15 -0.68
CA PRO A 868 -15.76 -0.83 0.18
C PRO A 868 -14.46 -0.64 -0.59
N THR A 869 -13.64 0.33 -0.20
CA THR A 869 -12.35 0.59 -0.88
C THR A 869 -11.12 0.32 -0.03
N ASP A 870 -11.29 0.01 1.26
CA ASP A 870 -10.14 -0.17 2.16
C ASP A 870 -9.25 -1.33 1.75
N GLY A 871 -7.94 -1.08 1.66
CA GLY A 871 -6.96 -2.09 1.25
C GLY A 871 -7.01 -2.48 -0.23
N TRP A 872 -7.82 -1.80 -1.06
CA TRP A 872 -7.92 -2.06 -2.49
C TRP A 872 -7.32 -0.93 -3.32
N MET A 873 -6.51 -1.30 -4.33
CA MET A 873 -6.11 -0.37 -5.38
C MET A 873 -7.31 -0.03 -6.26
N LEU A 874 -7.74 1.22 -6.28
CA LEU A 874 -8.83 1.68 -7.14
C LEU A 874 -8.30 1.91 -8.55
N PHE A 875 -8.68 1.06 -9.49
CA PHE A 875 -8.24 1.14 -10.87
C PHE A 875 -9.33 1.74 -11.77
N SER A 876 -9.07 2.93 -12.32
CA SER A 876 -9.88 3.59 -13.34
C SER A 876 -9.68 2.87 -14.68
N CYS A 877 -10.62 2.00 -15.02
CA CYS A 877 -10.53 1.09 -16.16
C CYS A 877 -11.14 1.71 -17.43
N SER A 878 -10.51 2.78 -17.93
CA SER A 878 -10.95 3.45 -19.17
C SER A 878 -11.03 2.50 -20.37
N MET A 879 -10.25 1.42 -20.39
CA MET A 879 -10.32 0.42 -21.47
C MET A 879 -11.63 -0.38 -21.44
N ALA A 880 -12.10 -0.76 -20.25
CA ALA A 880 -13.35 -1.50 -20.11
C ALA A 880 -14.56 -0.56 -20.27
N GLU A 881 -14.50 0.62 -19.64
CA GLU A 881 -15.56 1.62 -19.70
C GLU A 881 -15.82 2.11 -21.14
N GLN A 882 -14.77 2.50 -21.87
CA GLN A 882 -14.92 2.98 -23.24
C GLN A 882 -15.32 1.88 -24.24
N ARG A 883 -15.32 0.61 -23.81
CA ARG A 883 -15.77 -0.55 -24.60
C ARG A 883 -17.08 -1.14 -24.08
N HIS A 884 -17.71 -0.50 -23.10
CA HIS A 884 -18.96 -0.96 -22.51
C HIS A 884 -20.16 -0.43 -23.29
N GLU A 885 -21.03 -1.33 -23.78
CA GLU A 885 -22.15 -0.96 -24.65
C GLU A 885 -23.16 -0.01 -23.98
N ALA A 886 -23.39 -0.16 -22.68
CA ALA A 886 -24.23 0.76 -21.90
C ALA A 886 -23.76 2.24 -21.90
N PHE A 887 -22.47 2.51 -22.16
CA PHE A 887 -21.93 3.88 -22.20
C PHE A 887 -21.54 4.32 -23.62
N PHE A 888 -21.19 3.36 -24.48
CA PHE A 888 -20.84 3.59 -25.88
C PHE A 888 -21.58 2.61 -26.80
N PRO A 889 -22.68 3.04 -27.45
CA PRO A 889 -23.35 2.24 -28.46
C PRO A 889 -22.39 1.87 -29.60
N ARG A 890 -22.42 0.60 -30.00
CA ARG A 890 -21.45 0.00 -30.94
C ARG A 890 -20.00 0.26 -30.52
N PRO A 891 -19.58 -0.21 -29.32
CA PRO A 891 -18.33 0.22 -28.67
C PRO A 891 -17.07 -0.25 -29.41
N HIS A 892 -17.19 -1.24 -30.29
CA HIS A 892 -16.06 -1.78 -31.05
C HIS A 892 -15.81 -1.10 -32.39
N ASP A 893 -16.79 -0.34 -32.88
CA ASP A 893 -16.73 0.31 -34.18
C ASP A 893 -15.99 1.66 -34.11
N PHE A 894 -15.22 1.96 -35.16
CA PHE A 894 -14.57 3.25 -35.34
C PHE A 894 -15.57 4.26 -35.93
N ILE A 895 -16.14 5.11 -35.07
CA ILE A 895 -17.18 6.09 -35.42
C ILE A 895 -16.78 7.49 -34.94
N PRO A 896 -16.03 8.27 -35.75
CA PRO A 896 -15.74 9.67 -35.45
C PRO A 896 -17.00 10.52 -35.26
N GLU A 897 -18.07 10.23 -36.01
CA GLU A 897 -19.31 11.01 -36.00
C GLU A 897 -20.00 11.07 -34.63
N ARG A 898 -19.72 10.12 -33.73
CA ARG A 898 -20.18 10.12 -32.33
C ARG A 898 -19.87 11.41 -31.58
N TRP A 899 -18.76 12.08 -31.92
CA TRP A 899 -18.36 13.31 -31.24
C TRP A 899 -19.18 14.54 -31.61
N PHE A 900 -20.12 14.39 -32.55
CA PHE A 900 -21.09 15.42 -32.93
C PHE A 900 -22.49 15.14 -32.38
N ALA A 901 -22.71 13.98 -31.77
CA ALA A 901 -24.04 13.54 -31.37
C ALA A 901 -24.59 14.34 -30.17
N GLY A 902 -25.83 14.80 -30.28
CA GLY A 902 -26.56 15.47 -29.19
C GLY A 902 -27.10 14.50 -28.13
N GLU A 903 -27.60 15.01 -27.00
CA GLU A 903 -28.07 14.18 -25.85
C GLU A 903 -29.16 13.15 -26.18
N ASN A 904 -29.96 13.41 -27.23
CA ASN A 904 -31.06 12.55 -27.65
C ASN A 904 -30.73 11.68 -28.89
N GLU A 905 -29.47 11.65 -29.33
CA GLU A 905 -29.04 10.92 -30.51
C GLU A 905 -28.38 9.59 -30.14
N GLU A 906 -28.43 8.61 -31.06
CA GLU A 906 -27.95 7.24 -30.83
C GLU A 906 -26.53 7.17 -30.29
N PHE A 907 -25.63 8.03 -30.77
CA PHE A 907 -24.21 8.01 -30.40
C PHE A 907 -23.82 9.03 -29.34
N TYR A 908 -24.76 9.53 -28.54
CA TYR A 908 -24.45 10.50 -27.49
C TYR A 908 -23.33 10.01 -26.56
N VAL A 909 -22.33 10.86 -26.33
CA VAL A 909 -21.26 10.57 -25.37
C VAL A 909 -21.62 11.15 -24.01
N ARG A 910 -22.04 10.27 -23.09
CA ARG A 910 -22.35 10.64 -21.70
C ARG A 910 -21.17 11.34 -21.03
N LYS A 911 -21.44 12.28 -20.15
CA LYS A 911 -20.42 12.91 -19.30
C LYS A 911 -19.59 11.86 -18.54
N ASN A 912 -18.33 12.19 -18.24
CA ASN A 912 -17.37 11.36 -17.49
C ASN A 912 -16.82 10.12 -18.23
N THR A 913 -17.17 9.88 -19.49
CA THR A 913 -16.78 8.68 -20.25
C THR A 913 -15.51 8.82 -21.11
N PHE A 914 -15.20 10.00 -21.64
CA PHE A 914 -13.95 10.21 -22.39
C PHE A 914 -12.77 10.40 -21.43
N ARG A 915 -12.03 9.33 -21.13
CA ARG A 915 -10.97 9.29 -20.10
C ARG A 915 -9.54 8.94 -20.55
N PRO A 916 -9.10 9.13 -21.81
CA PRO A 916 -7.71 8.81 -22.19
C PRO A 916 -6.66 9.72 -21.53
N PHE A 917 -7.07 10.90 -21.07
CA PHE A 917 -6.23 11.84 -20.31
C PHE A 917 -6.55 11.87 -18.82
N GLU A 918 -7.47 10.99 -18.37
CA GLU A 918 -8.12 11.00 -17.05
C GLU A 918 -8.86 12.33 -16.76
N LEU A 919 -9.75 12.34 -15.76
CA LEU A 919 -10.53 13.53 -15.39
C LEU A 919 -10.24 13.96 -13.94
N GLY A 920 -10.40 15.26 -13.68
CA GLY A 920 -10.22 15.88 -12.37
C GLY A 920 -8.93 16.66 -12.24
N PRO A 921 -8.55 17.08 -11.02
CA PRO A 921 -7.38 17.93 -10.79
C PRO A 921 -6.06 17.32 -11.31
N ARG A 922 -6.00 15.98 -11.40
CA ARG A 922 -4.83 15.21 -11.82
C ARG A 922 -4.90 14.72 -13.27
N ASN A 923 -5.71 15.35 -14.11
CA ASN A 923 -5.72 15.07 -15.54
C ASN A 923 -4.35 15.37 -16.19
N CYS A 924 -4.11 14.77 -17.36
CA CYS A 924 -2.89 14.94 -18.12
C CYS A 924 -2.60 16.44 -18.37
N ILE A 925 -1.40 16.90 -17.99
CA ILE A 925 -0.99 18.29 -18.24
C ILE A 925 -0.70 18.54 -19.74
N GLY A 926 -0.27 17.50 -20.46
CA GLY A 926 0.11 17.57 -21.86
C GLY A 926 -1.03 17.37 -22.86
N GLN A 927 -2.30 17.33 -22.42
CA GLN A 927 -3.44 17.02 -23.28
C GLN A 927 -3.51 17.97 -24.50
N GLU A 928 -3.41 19.27 -24.29
CA GLU A 928 -3.46 20.26 -25.38
C GLU A 928 -2.28 20.14 -26.34
N LEU A 929 -1.09 19.81 -25.81
CA LEU A 929 0.11 19.59 -26.62
C LEU A 929 -0.08 18.39 -27.56
N VAL A 930 -0.49 17.24 -27.02
CA VAL A 930 -0.69 16.01 -27.79
C VAL A 930 -1.82 16.18 -28.82
N GLN A 931 -2.92 16.84 -28.46
CA GLN A 931 -4.00 17.13 -29.41
C GLN A 931 -3.50 18.01 -30.56
N MET A 932 -2.68 19.03 -30.28
CA MET A 932 -2.09 19.88 -31.30
C MET A 932 -1.13 19.10 -32.20
N GLU A 933 -0.23 18.33 -31.61
CA GLU A 933 0.76 17.51 -32.32
C GLU A 933 0.08 16.51 -33.28
N LEU A 934 -0.92 15.76 -32.80
CA LEU A 934 -1.65 14.78 -33.61
C LEU A 934 -2.40 15.43 -34.79
N ARG A 935 -2.96 16.63 -34.61
CA ARG A 935 -3.60 17.39 -35.70
C ARG A 935 -2.59 17.83 -36.75
N ILE A 936 -1.40 18.29 -36.32
CA ILE A 936 -0.32 18.70 -37.24
C ILE A 936 0.17 17.48 -38.04
N VAL A 937 0.38 16.34 -37.35
CA VAL A 937 0.77 15.08 -38.00
C VAL A 937 -0.21 14.71 -39.10
N LEU A 938 -1.52 14.66 -38.80
CA LEU A 938 -2.54 14.34 -39.81
C LEU A 938 -2.58 15.38 -40.94
N ALA A 939 -2.60 16.67 -40.60
CA ALA A 939 -2.69 17.76 -41.58
C ALA A 939 -1.57 17.68 -42.63
N LEU A 940 -0.33 17.39 -42.20
CA LEU A 940 0.84 17.44 -43.07
C LEU A 940 1.13 16.14 -43.84
N THR A 941 0.37 15.07 -43.61
CA THR A 941 0.71 13.74 -44.16
C THR A 941 -0.46 13.06 -44.86
N ILE A 942 -1.68 13.18 -44.34
CA ILE A 942 -2.80 12.32 -44.76
C ILE A 942 -3.29 12.62 -46.18
N ARG A 943 -3.05 13.84 -46.67
CA ARG A 943 -3.41 14.27 -48.03
C ARG A 943 -2.41 13.83 -49.09
N GLU A 944 -1.22 13.39 -48.69
CA GLU A 944 -0.12 13.03 -49.60
C GLU A 944 0.16 11.53 -49.58
N PHE A 945 0.00 10.90 -48.41
CA PHE A 945 0.36 9.51 -48.22
C PHE A 945 -0.86 8.65 -47.89
N ASP A 946 -0.81 7.40 -48.37
CA ASP A 946 -1.58 6.30 -47.84
C ASP A 946 -0.63 5.39 -47.05
N ILE A 947 -0.85 5.30 -45.73
CA ILE A 947 -0.01 4.51 -44.82
C ILE A 947 -0.68 3.15 -44.64
N VAL A 948 -0.05 2.10 -45.17
CA VAL A 948 -0.61 0.75 -45.24
C VAL A 948 0.05 -0.14 -44.18
N PRO A 949 -0.69 -0.58 -43.15
CA PRO A 949 -0.18 -1.55 -42.17
C PRO A 949 0.12 -2.91 -42.82
N MET A 950 1.29 -3.46 -42.53
CA MET A 950 1.79 -4.74 -43.05
C MET A 950 1.64 -5.88 -42.03
N LEU A 951 0.59 -5.83 -41.20
CA LEU A 951 0.28 -6.89 -40.25
C LEU A 951 -0.26 -8.13 -40.98
N ALA A 952 0.09 -9.33 -40.52
CA ALA A 952 -0.39 -10.58 -41.12
C ALA A 952 -1.93 -10.66 -41.06
N LYS A 953 -2.59 -10.77 -42.23
CA LYS A 953 -4.06 -10.83 -42.35
C LYS A 953 -4.70 -12.01 -41.62
N ASP A 954 -3.94 -13.10 -41.43
CA ASP A 954 -4.36 -14.32 -40.72
C ASP A 954 -4.02 -14.30 -39.22
N GLY A 955 -3.56 -13.15 -38.69
CA GLY A 955 -3.23 -12.99 -37.28
C GLY A 955 -4.45 -13.09 -36.35
N LEU A 956 -4.21 -13.50 -35.11
CA LEU A 956 -5.20 -13.45 -34.02
C LEU A 956 -5.84 -12.07 -33.94
N LYS A 957 -7.17 -12.02 -33.96
CA LYS A 957 -7.95 -10.79 -33.87
C LYS A 957 -8.47 -10.59 -32.44
N LEU A 958 -8.43 -9.36 -31.95
CA LEU A 958 -9.09 -8.95 -30.71
C LEU A 958 -10.17 -7.92 -31.05
N PHE A 959 -11.44 -8.22 -30.73
CA PHE A 959 -12.61 -7.41 -31.11
C PHE A 959 -12.67 -7.08 -32.62
N GLY A 960 -12.27 -8.04 -33.46
CA GLY A 960 -12.28 -7.90 -34.92
C GLY A 960 -11.07 -7.16 -35.52
N GLN A 961 -10.18 -6.62 -34.68
CA GLN A 961 -8.97 -5.91 -35.10
C GLN A 961 -7.74 -6.81 -35.01
N VAL A 962 -6.87 -6.76 -36.03
CA VAL A 962 -5.61 -7.52 -36.07
C VAL A 962 -4.55 -6.87 -35.17
N SER A 963 -4.59 -5.55 -35.03
CA SER A 963 -3.78 -4.79 -34.09
C SER A 963 -4.54 -4.58 -32.79
N TYR A 964 -3.90 -4.94 -31.68
CA TYR A 964 -4.35 -4.70 -30.33
C TYR A 964 -3.16 -4.28 -29.50
N GLN A 965 -3.43 -3.68 -28.33
CA GLN A 965 -2.38 -3.24 -27.43
C GLN A 965 -1.66 -4.45 -26.81
N ARG A 966 -0.32 -4.39 -26.75
CA ARG A 966 0.55 -5.41 -26.14
C ARG A 966 1.15 -4.95 -24.80
N PRO A 967 1.64 -5.88 -23.96
CA PRO A 967 2.32 -5.56 -22.71
C PRO A 967 3.58 -4.71 -22.91
N PHE A 968 3.85 -3.88 -21.91
CA PHE A 968 5.06 -3.07 -21.73
C PHE A 968 6.30 -3.98 -21.75
N MET A 969 6.97 -4.15 -22.90
CA MET A 969 8.26 -4.87 -22.96
C MET A 969 9.42 -3.91 -22.67
N ASP A 970 9.40 -2.74 -23.33
CA ASP A 970 10.43 -1.69 -23.24
C ASP A 970 9.83 -0.26 -23.22
N GLU A 971 8.51 -0.14 -23.11
CA GLU A 971 7.76 1.12 -23.25
C GLU A 971 6.80 1.30 -22.07
N LEU A 972 6.45 2.54 -21.75
CA LEU A 972 5.52 2.84 -20.63
C LEU A 972 4.04 2.80 -21.06
N ALA A 973 3.77 2.86 -22.36
CA ALA A 973 2.42 2.91 -22.93
C ALA A 973 2.02 1.60 -23.60
N ALA A 974 0.71 1.37 -23.69
CA ALA A 974 0.15 0.22 -24.37
C ALA A 974 0.27 0.40 -25.90
N SER A 975 1.09 -0.43 -26.54
CA SER A 975 1.58 -0.21 -27.91
C SER A 975 1.12 -1.25 -28.92
N PRO A 976 1.13 -0.93 -30.23
CA PRO A 976 0.68 -1.84 -31.28
C PRO A 976 1.60 -3.05 -31.45
N LYS A 977 1.00 -4.12 -31.99
CA LYS A 977 1.69 -5.36 -32.36
C LYS A 977 2.83 -5.11 -33.35
N GLU A 978 4.00 -5.70 -33.05
CA GLU A 978 5.21 -5.65 -33.90
C GLU A 978 5.71 -4.23 -34.24
N GLY A 979 5.35 -3.23 -33.43
CA GLY A 979 5.69 -1.82 -33.70
C GLY A 979 4.95 -1.22 -34.90
N MET A 980 3.88 -1.89 -35.36
CA MET A 980 3.09 -1.57 -36.55
C MET A 980 3.98 -1.37 -37.79
N PRO A 981 4.47 -2.45 -38.42
CA PRO A 981 5.19 -2.33 -39.67
C PRO A 981 4.26 -1.74 -40.74
N ILE A 982 4.74 -0.75 -41.48
CA ILE A 982 3.99 -0.06 -42.53
C ILE A 982 4.76 -0.04 -43.84
N THR A 983 4.02 0.07 -44.94
CA THR A 983 4.52 0.65 -46.21
C THR A 983 3.79 1.96 -46.47
N VAL A 984 4.41 2.84 -47.23
CA VAL A 984 3.83 4.15 -47.58
C VAL A 984 3.64 4.19 -49.09
N LYS A 985 2.52 4.75 -49.56
CA LYS A 985 2.25 5.01 -50.98
C LYS A 985 1.83 6.45 -51.16
N TYR A 986 2.03 7.01 -52.35
CA TYR A 986 1.46 8.31 -52.69
C TYR A 986 -0.05 8.20 -52.92
N TYR A 987 -0.76 9.24 -52.54
CA TYR A 987 -2.18 9.42 -52.82
C TYR A 987 -2.35 10.47 -53.92
N GLU A 988 -2.68 10.02 -55.14
CA GLU A 988 -2.94 10.86 -56.32
C GLU A 988 -4.38 10.67 -56.81
N ASP A 989 -5.17 11.75 -56.86
CA ASP A 989 -6.48 11.85 -57.54
C ASP A 989 -7.43 10.64 -57.39
N GLY A 990 -7.52 10.07 -56.18
CA GLY A 990 -8.44 8.97 -55.88
C GLY A 990 -7.94 7.57 -56.28
N HIS A 991 -6.69 7.45 -56.74
CA HIS A 991 -6.05 6.17 -57.09
C HIS A 991 -4.69 5.99 -56.37
N LEU A 992 -4.32 4.73 -56.14
CA LEU A 992 -3.03 4.37 -55.57
C LEU A 992 -2.00 4.27 -56.70
N THR A 993 -1.05 5.19 -56.77
CA THR A 993 0.13 5.08 -57.64
C THR A 993 1.31 4.48 -56.87
N GLN A 994 2.16 3.74 -57.59
CA GLN A 994 3.28 2.98 -57.00
C GLN A 994 4.38 3.89 -56.49
#